data_AF-A0A8X6QIS0-F1
#
_entry.id   AF-A0A8X6QIS0-F1
#
_cell.length_a   1.000
_cell.length_b   1.000
_cell.length_c   1.000
_cell.angle_alpha   90.00
_cell.angle_beta   90.00
_cell.angle_gamma   90.00
#
_symmetry.space_group_name_H-M   'P 1'
#
loop_
_entity.id
_entity.type
_entity.pdbx_description
1 polymer ?
#
loop_
_entity_poly.entity_id
_entity_poly.type
_entity_poly.pdbx_seq_one_letter_code
_entity_poly.pdbx_strand_id
1 'polypeptide(L)'
;MAEGTSSIPELEAQKNEIAQISKKVLVRQDTWCLIDNKWFKQWKKYVGYDNWETANVGDRAIHPGPIDNSPLLRDDGSGEIKDHLIDELDYVLLPEEAWDLLVKWYGLEEGQQPIVRKVVEYGMFVKHCKVEVYLLEFKLCANKDLEHVVTKKFSKSDTIDYIEQEMRSIFNVPKEKETRLWNRYSHNTYEHLSNKDSTVQDAGLYHGQVLIIEERNDDGSWPRQVKSTSAALAYTNSTSTGSGDTRTYNNQSSTIATRSYGSVGGGYGNSSYASYDYHPGSTGNVQPGLCGLSNLGNTCFMNSALQCMSNTPPLVDYFLQDRYWDELNNDNPLGMQGEIAKSFGDLVKNMWCGRYSYTVPRNFKMIVGRFAPQFSGYQQQDCQELMAFLLDGLHEDLNRVKKKPYIEQSDADGRPDEHVAKEAWENYLKRNNSVIVDIFHGLLKSTLVCPECTKVSITFDPFCYLSLPLPIKKERQIEILLVAADPLARPLKMKVTVPKLGTVQELCEAINKSIHIPASNLIVTDVYNHRLHKIFNKEDLLSNIMERDEIFVYEVPPNLEENGPACMIPVYLKHKKSKTTANSTSSSSTLFGHPIFIPVTGKTCSFVQLYSILLQQMSRFLKSPKTDEDWEALTSTEAEKQNGDVDMTNGEDYDSEKSDCEKENDAEYDTDCENSKESARLLFNILSVNASGNLDVDQILNDGRSLKMERKSSSIVGKIYLAVEFDERVKEKCFNEKELLAYSIHDSMNMRISQKKQVIQLSECLELFTTVEKLGADDPWYCPSCKKHQQATKKFDLWSLPQVLIIHLKRFSYNRYWRDKLDTLVEFPVSGLNMAKYVLNPSHGPAVYDLIAVANHYGGMGGGHYTAYGKNSGTGMWYYFDDSSVTQSSEDNVVSKAAYVLVYMRRDATAHSHHSSRQAISAALGAPRNTHVSSPDDDAASSSDEDCNMDVN
;
A
#
# COMPACT_ATOMS: atom_id res chain seq x y z
N MET A 1 33.31 -53.51 -10.81
CA MET A 1 32.20 -53.82 -9.87
C MET A 1 31.06 -52.84 -10.16
N ALA A 2 29.86 -53.10 -9.66
CA ALA A 2 28.66 -52.26 -9.86
C ALA A 2 28.95 -50.77 -9.55
N GLU A 3 28.67 -49.85 -10.48
CA GLU A 3 27.40 -49.13 -10.70
C GLU A 3 27.08 -48.09 -9.62
N GLY A 4 26.56 -46.94 -10.05
CA GLY A 4 26.36 -45.76 -9.19
C GLY A 4 26.21 -44.43 -9.93
N THR A 5 26.13 -44.42 -11.26
CA THR A 5 25.75 -43.23 -12.04
C THR A 5 24.33 -42.82 -11.69
N SER A 6 24.18 -41.73 -10.92
CA SER A 6 22.89 -41.11 -10.62
C SER A 6 22.29 -40.53 -11.90
N SER A 7 21.53 -41.33 -12.64
CA SER A 7 20.76 -40.88 -13.80
C SER A 7 19.79 -39.78 -13.37
N ILE A 8 19.94 -38.59 -13.96
CA ILE A 8 18.97 -37.50 -13.84
C ILE A 8 17.61 -38.03 -14.34
N PRO A 9 16.51 -37.95 -13.56
CA PRO A 9 15.20 -38.46 -13.97
C PRO A 9 14.66 -37.72 -15.20
N GLU A 10 13.70 -38.34 -15.90
CA GLU A 10 12.95 -37.67 -16.96
C GLU A 10 12.27 -36.39 -16.44
N LEU A 11 12.07 -35.39 -17.32
CA LEU A 11 11.63 -34.05 -16.91
C LEU A 11 10.26 -34.06 -16.20
N GLU A 12 9.33 -34.91 -16.64
CA GLU A 12 8.06 -35.12 -15.95
C GLU A 12 8.24 -35.81 -14.58
N ALA A 13 9.20 -36.72 -14.41
CA ALA A 13 9.49 -37.30 -13.09
C ALA A 13 10.03 -36.22 -12.14
N GLN A 14 11.00 -35.41 -12.57
CA GLN A 14 11.52 -34.29 -11.78
C GLN A 14 10.42 -33.31 -11.36
N LYS A 15 9.58 -32.91 -12.32
CA LYS A 15 8.42 -32.03 -12.10
C LYS A 15 7.47 -32.59 -11.07
N ASN A 16 7.09 -33.87 -11.18
CA ASN A 16 6.12 -34.50 -10.28
C ASN A 16 6.72 -34.76 -8.88
N GLU A 17 7.98 -35.16 -8.75
CA GLU A 17 8.67 -35.33 -7.45
C GLU A 17 8.75 -34.00 -6.70
N ILE A 18 9.26 -32.92 -7.34
CA ILE A 18 9.34 -31.59 -6.71
C ILE A 18 7.93 -31.04 -6.41
N ALA A 19 6.96 -31.22 -7.31
CA ALA A 19 5.56 -30.79 -7.08
C ALA A 19 4.82 -31.62 -6.02
N GLN A 20 5.34 -32.78 -5.61
CA GLN A 20 4.86 -33.55 -4.47
C GLN A 20 5.53 -33.08 -3.17
N ILE A 21 6.86 -32.93 -3.17
CA ILE A 21 7.63 -32.52 -1.98
C ILE A 21 7.30 -31.08 -1.58
N SER A 22 7.12 -30.16 -2.55
CA SER A 22 6.74 -28.76 -2.28
C SER A 22 5.33 -28.58 -1.68
N LYS A 23 4.55 -29.67 -1.52
CA LYS A 23 3.28 -29.68 -0.79
C LYS A 23 3.42 -30.11 0.68
N LYS A 24 4.65 -30.38 1.15
CA LYS A 24 4.96 -30.69 2.56
C LYS A 24 4.46 -29.56 3.47
N VAL A 25 3.65 -29.91 4.45
CA VAL A 25 3.15 -28.97 5.47
C VAL A 25 4.32 -28.58 6.38
N LEU A 26 4.43 -27.29 6.70
CA LEU A 26 5.49 -26.73 7.55
C LEU A 26 5.38 -27.30 8.99
N VAL A 27 6.38 -28.09 9.43
CA VAL A 27 6.49 -28.58 10.81
C VAL A 27 7.61 -27.84 11.55
N ARG A 28 7.43 -27.56 12.85
CA ARG A 28 8.43 -26.84 13.67
C ARG A 28 9.77 -27.58 13.68
N GLN A 29 10.87 -26.83 13.55
CA GLN A 29 12.26 -27.29 13.35
C GLN A 29 12.58 -27.90 11.96
N ASP A 30 11.61 -28.02 11.03
CA ASP A 30 11.92 -28.40 9.65
C ASP A 30 12.92 -27.42 9.02
N THR A 31 13.81 -27.98 8.20
CA THR A 31 14.83 -27.31 7.39
C THR A 31 14.32 -27.04 5.98
N TRP A 32 14.43 -25.79 5.56
CA TRP A 32 14.00 -25.30 4.24
C TRP A 32 15.10 -24.41 3.64
N CYS A 33 15.39 -24.59 2.36
CA CYS A 33 16.43 -23.86 1.64
C CYS A 33 15.83 -22.72 0.79
N LEU A 34 16.56 -21.62 0.69
CA LEU A 34 16.29 -20.58 -0.31
C LEU A 34 16.99 -20.92 -1.63
N ILE A 35 16.28 -20.73 -2.74
CA ILE A 35 16.81 -20.78 -4.10
C ILE A 35 16.50 -19.49 -4.86
N ASP A 36 17.41 -18.99 -5.70
CA ASP A 36 17.13 -17.82 -6.56
C ASP A 36 15.94 -18.09 -7.48
N ASN A 37 15.03 -17.12 -7.54
CA ASN A 37 13.78 -17.25 -8.25
C ASN A 37 13.91 -17.16 -9.78
N LYS A 38 14.97 -16.54 -10.31
CA LYS A 38 15.26 -16.52 -11.76
C LYS A 38 15.72 -17.91 -12.18
N TRP A 39 16.64 -18.51 -11.43
CA TRP A 39 17.07 -19.90 -11.63
C TRP A 39 15.88 -20.85 -11.54
N PHE A 40 15.06 -20.73 -10.48
CA PHE A 40 13.89 -21.60 -10.31
C PHE A 40 12.83 -21.41 -11.41
N LYS A 41 12.60 -20.17 -11.88
CA LYS A 41 11.75 -19.89 -13.05
C LYS A 41 12.32 -20.47 -14.35
N GLN A 42 13.64 -20.49 -14.53
CA GLN A 42 14.29 -21.12 -15.67
C GLN A 42 14.16 -22.65 -15.61
N TRP A 43 14.37 -23.28 -14.45
CA TRP A 43 14.09 -24.70 -14.24
C TRP A 43 12.63 -25.05 -14.53
N LYS A 44 11.66 -24.27 -13.99
CA LYS A 44 10.23 -24.48 -14.25
C LYS A 44 9.87 -24.45 -15.74
N LYS A 45 10.51 -23.58 -16.53
CA LYS A 45 10.36 -23.54 -18.00
C LYS A 45 10.98 -24.76 -18.67
N TYR A 46 12.19 -25.14 -18.26
CA TYR A 46 12.90 -26.29 -18.81
C TYR A 46 12.15 -27.61 -18.59
N VAL A 47 11.51 -27.82 -17.43
CA VAL A 47 10.72 -29.03 -17.12
C VAL A 47 9.22 -28.94 -17.47
N GLY A 48 8.75 -27.80 -18.00
CA GLY A 48 7.33 -27.60 -18.31
C GLY A 48 6.41 -27.66 -17.08
N TYR A 49 6.84 -27.06 -15.97
CA TYR A 49 6.14 -27.13 -14.67
C TYR A 49 4.78 -26.43 -14.70
N ASP A 50 4.70 -25.25 -15.32
CA ASP A 50 3.47 -24.47 -15.42
C ASP A 50 2.69 -24.86 -16.70
N ASN A 51 1.42 -25.25 -16.55
CA ASN A 51 0.57 -25.93 -17.57
C ASN A 51 0.28 -25.17 -18.89
N TRP A 52 0.98 -24.08 -19.20
CA TRP A 52 0.73 -23.23 -20.38
C TRP A 52 1.98 -22.92 -21.23
N GLU A 53 3.20 -23.23 -20.77
CA GLU A 53 4.44 -23.09 -21.55
C GLU A 53 5.02 -24.46 -21.97
N THR A 54 4.31 -25.21 -22.82
CA THR A 54 4.77 -26.53 -23.30
C THR A 54 5.71 -26.50 -24.51
N ALA A 55 5.97 -25.31 -25.09
CA ALA A 55 6.60 -25.19 -26.40
C ALA A 55 8.11 -25.51 -26.42
N ASN A 56 8.82 -25.30 -25.30
CA ASN A 56 10.29 -25.34 -25.24
C ASN A 56 10.81 -26.30 -24.13
N VAL A 57 9.99 -27.27 -23.72
CA VAL A 57 10.35 -28.23 -22.65
C VAL A 57 11.54 -29.09 -23.10
N GLY A 58 12.58 -29.19 -22.26
CA GLY A 58 13.82 -29.90 -22.57
C GLY A 58 14.78 -29.17 -23.53
N ASP A 59 14.52 -27.91 -23.91
CA ASP A 59 15.43 -27.14 -24.74
C ASP A 59 16.75 -26.84 -24.01
N ARG A 60 17.88 -27.18 -24.66
CA ARG A 60 19.24 -26.89 -24.17
C ARG A 60 19.50 -25.39 -23.99
N ALA A 61 18.83 -24.53 -24.77
CA ALA A 61 18.95 -23.08 -24.63
C ALA A 61 18.27 -22.52 -23.35
N ILE A 62 17.45 -23.33 -22.67
CA ILE A 62 16.70 -22.96 -21.45
C ILE A 62 17.15 -23.81 -20.24
N HIS A 63 18.07 -24.75 -20.43
CA HIS A 63 18.65 -25.55 -19.34
C HIS A 63 19.15 -24.64 -18.20
N PRO A 64 18.77 -24.87 -16.93
CA PRO A 64 19.02 -23.91 -15.85
C PRO A 64 20.49 -23.84 -15.42
N GLY A 65 21.28 -24.89 -15.67
CA GLY A 65 22.68 -24.97 -15.19
C GLY A 65 22.75 -25.28 -13.70
N PRO A 66 23.94 -25.21 -13.07
CA PRO A 66 24.07 -25.33 -11.62
C PRO A 66 23.29 -24.22 -10.90
N ILE A 67 22.88 -24.48 -9.66
CA ILE A 67 22.15 -23.50 -8.84
C ILE A 67 23.10 -22.35 -8.47
N ASP A 68 22.74 -21.14 -8.87
CA ASP A 68 23.41 -19.90 -8.45
C ASP A 68 22.51 -19.11 -7.50
N ASN A 69 22.92 -19.01 -6.24
CA ASN A 69 22.29 -18.20 -5.20
C ASN A 69 23.01 -16.85 -4.96
N SER A 70 24.04 -16.51 -5.75
CA SER A 70 24.78 -15.24 -5.63
C SER A 70 23.90 -13.97 -5.65
N PRO A 71 22.76 -13.89 -6.37
CA PRO A 71 21.90 -12.71 -6.32
C PRO A 71 21.31 -12.44 -4.92
N LEU A 72 21.11 -13.51 -4.12
CA LEU A 72 20.53 -13.46 -2.78
C LEU A 72 21.56 -13.11 -1.70
N LEU A 73 22.85 -13.32 -1.95
CA LEU A 73 23.94 -13.12 -0.98
C LEU A 73 24.50 -11.70 -1.04
N ARG A 74 25.09 -11.21 0.05
CA ARG A 74 25.75 -9.89 0.09
C ARG A 74 27.06 -9.91 -0.70
N ASP A 75 27.34 -8.79 -1.37
CA ASP A 75 28.51 -8.63 -2.24
C ASP A 75 29.83 -8.38 -1.45
N ASP A 76 29.77 -8.50 -0.12
CA ASP A 76 30.87 -8.30 0.83
C ASP A 76 31.65 -9.59 1.16
N GLY A 77 31.23 -10.73 0.61
CA GLY A 77 31.84 -12.04 0.87
C GLY A 77 31.50 -12.66 2.22
N SER A 78 30.57 -12.08 2.99
CA SER A 78 30.16 -12.59 4.31
C SER A 78 29.38 -13.92 4.26
N GLY A 79 28.79 -14.26 3.10
CA GLY A 79 27.83 -15.36 2.98
C GLY A 79 26.46 -15.08 3.62
N GLU A 80 26.22 -13.87 4.13
CA GLU A 80 24.88 -13.47 4.59
C GLU A 80 23.98 -13.12 3.40
N ILE A 81 22.66 -13.22 3.60
CA ILE A 81 21.68 -12.78 2.61
C ILE A 81 21.54 -11.25 2.58
N LYS A 82 21.19 -10.70 1.42
CA LYS A 82 20.77 -9.31 1.26
C LYS A 82 19.51 -9.04 2.09
N ASP A 83 19.35 -7.80 2.54
CA ASP A 83 18.19 -7.38 3.32
C ASP A 83 16.96 -7.13 2.42
N HIS A 84 15.76 -7.26 2.99
CA HIS A 84 14.48 -6.98 2.32
C HIS A 84 14.15 -7.82 1.07
N LEU A 85 14.76 -9.00 0.89
CA LEU A 85 14.39 -9.94 -0.17
C LEU A 85 12.92 -10.41 -0.01
N ILE A 86 12.22 -10.53 -1.14
CA ILE A 86 10.79 -10.83 -1.21
C ILE A 86 10.57 -12.26 -1.75
N ASP A 87 9.74 -13.02 -1.04
CA ASP A 87 9.32 -14.38 -1.40
C ASP A 87 8.53 -14.39 -2.72
N GLU A 88 8.68 -15.42 -3.55
CA GLU A 88 8.22 -15.52 -4.94
C GLU A 88 8.70 -14.43 -5.92
N LEU A 89 9.44 -13.40 -5.48
CA LEU A 89 10.01 -12.34 -6.31
C LEU A 89 11.53 -12.49 -6.48
N ASP A 90 12.27 -12.62 -5.39
CA ASP A 90 13.73 -12.74 -5.38
C ASP A 90 14.18 -14.18 -5.13
N TYR A 91 13.57 -14.86 -4.14
CA TYR A 91 13.80 -16.27 -3.83
C TYR A 91 12.52 -17.09 -3.85
N VAL A 92 12.68 -18.42 -3.78
CA VAL A 92 11.63 -19.39 -3.49
C VAL A 92 12.10 -20.27 -2.32
N LEU A 93 11.16 -20.69 -1.47
CA LEU A 93 11.40 -21.61 -0.37
C LEU A 93 11.11 -23.05 -0.78
N LEU A 94 12.08 -23.95 -0.59
CA LEU A 94 11.95 -25.38 -0.84
C LEU A 94 12.27 -26.19 0.43
N PRO A 95 11.59 -27.33 0.68
CA PRO A 95 12.05 -28.29 1.68
C PRO A 95 13.46 -28.79 1.37
N GLU A 96 14.23 -29.14 2.40
CA GLU A 96 15.57 -29.71 2.25
C GLU A 96 15.58 -30.93 1.28
N GLU A 97 14.54 -31.77 1.33
CA GLU A 97 14.43 -32.93 0.43
C GLU A 97 14.25 -32.57 -1.06
N ALA A 98 13.66 -31.40 -1.36
CA ALA A 98 13.53 -30.90 -2.73
C ALA A 98 14.80 -30.19 -3.20
N TRP A 99 15.48 -29.48 -2.29
CA TRP A 99 16.77 -28.85 -2.54
C TRP A 99 17.85 -29.89 -2.89
N ASP A 100 17.97 -30.96 -2.11
CA ASP A 100 18.95 -32.02 -2.33
C ASP A 100 18.75 -32.72 -3.68
N LEU A 101 17.49 -32.90 -4.13
CA LEU A 101 17.20 -33.43 -5.47
C LEU A 101 17.66 -32.47 -6.58
N LEU A 102 17.37 -31.17 -6.47
CA LEU A 102 17.81 -30.19 -7.47
C LEU A 102 19.34 -30.09 -7.53
N VAL A 103 20.04 -30.05 -6.38
CA VAL A 103 21.51 -30.07 -6.32
C VAL A 103 22.07 -31.37 -6.93
N LYS A 104 21.43 -32.52 -6.66
CA LYS A 104 21.82 -33.83 -7.23
C LYS A 104 21.60 -33.92 -8.75
N TRP A 105 20.64 -33.19 -9.31
CA TRP A 105 20.33 -33.22 -10.74
C TRP A 105 21.11 -32.16 -11.55
N TYR A 106 21.33 -30.97 -10.99
CA TYR A 106 21.86 -29.82 -11.71
C TYR A 106 23.21 -29.29 -11.18
N GLY A 107 23.58 -29.63 -9.94
CA GLY A 107 24.74 -29.08 -9.24
C GLY A 107 24.46 -27.76 -8.51
N LEU A 108 25.47 -27.30 -7.77
CA LEU A 108 25.53 -26.02 -7.08
C LEU A 108 26.80 -25.30 -7.57
N GLU A 109 26.73 -23.98 -7.75
CA GLU A 109 27.85 -23.20 -8.29
C GLU A 109 29.09 -23.25 -7.37
N GLU A 110 30.30 -23.24 -7.96
CA GLU A 110 31.53 -23.57 -7.23
C GLU A 110 31.81 -22.57 -6.08
N GLY A 111 32.02 -23.12 -4.88
CA GLY A 111 32.24 -22.34 -3.66
C GLY A 111 30.97 -21.89 -2.92
N GLN A 112 29.77 -22.04 -3.50
CA GLN A 112 28.52 -21.70 -2.80
C GLN A 112 28.12 -22.76 -1.77
N GLN A 113 27.18 -22.41 -0.87
CA GLN A 113 26.64 -23.28 0.17
C GLN A 113 25.10 -23.14 0.26
N PRO A 114 24.37 -24.18 0.70
CA PRO A 114 22.91 -24.12 0.87
C PRO A 114 22.47 -23.02 1.85
N ILE A 115 21.51 -22.19 1.44
CA ILE A 115 20.94 -21.12 2.27
C ILE A 115 19.80 -21.72 3.13
N VAL A 116 20.18 -22.54 4.11
CA VAL A 116 19.24 -23.24 5.01
C VAL A 116 18.61 -22.28 6.02
N ARG A 117 17.31 -22.45 6.27
CA ARG A 117 16.52 -21.74 7.29
C ARG A 117 15.61 -22.74 8.01
N LYS A 118 15.16 -22.35 9.21
CA LYS A 118 14.32 -23.21 10.07
C LYS A 118 12.87 -22.73 10.10
N VAL A 119 11.95 -23.68 10.22
CA VAL A 119 10.55 -23.42 10.51
C VAL A 119 10.36 -23.18 12.01
N VAL A 120 9.82 -22.00 12.35
CA VAL A 120 9.45 -21.61 13.71
C VAL A 120 7.93 -21.41 13.83
N GLU A 121 7.41 -21.52 15.04
CA GLU A 121 6.01 -21.22 15.35
C GLU A 121 5.84 -19.70 15.51
N TYR A 122 4.95 -19.09 14.74
CA TYR A 122 4.52 -17.69 14.92
C TYR A 122 3.14 -17.66 15.59
N GLY A 123 2.94 -16.68 16.47
CA GLY A 123 1.62 -16.35 17.06
C GLY A 123 1.41 -16.93 18.46
N MET A 124 1.04 -16.06 19.40
CA MET A 124 0.98 -16.37 20.83
C MET A 124 -0.16 -17.35 21.22
N PHE A 125 -1.26 -17.37 20.44
CA PHE A 125 -2.46 -18.16 20.75
C PHE A 125 -2.88 -19.10 19.62
N VAL A 126 -2.66 -18.71 18.35
CA VAL A 126 -2.82 -19.59 17.17
C VAL A 126 -1.47 -19.73 16.51
N LYS A 127 -0.76 -20.80 16.88
CA LYS A 127 0.58 -21.11 16.38
C LYS A 127 0.50 -21.59 14.93
N HIS A 128 1.12 -20.82 14.03
CA HIS A 128 1.29 -21.18 12.63
C HIS A 128 2.78 -21.31 12.31
N CYS A 129 3.17 -22.42 11.69
CA CYS A 129 4.55 -22.66 11.29
C CYS A 129 4.92 -21.77 10.08
N LYS A 130 6.08 -21.11 10.15
CA LYS A 130 6.66 -20.36 9.01
C LYS A 130 8.20 -20.43 9.04
N VAL A 131 8.82 -20.49 7.87
CA VAL A 131 10.29 -20.40 7.73
C VAL A 131 10.78 -19.02 8.21
N GLU A 132 11.70 -19.01 9.17
CA GLU A 132 12.37 -17.78 9.63
C GLU A 132 13.57 -17.47 8.72
N VAL A 133 13.33 -16.64 7.69
CA VAL A 133 14.37 -16.25 6.72
C VAL A 133 15.37 -15.25 7.31
N TYR A 134 14.91 -14.37 8.20
CA TYR A 134 15.70 -13.33 8.85
C TYR A 134 15.61 -13.43 10.37
N LEU A 135 16.78 -13.52 11.02
CA LEU A 135 16.94 -13.39 12.47
C LEU A 135 16.78 -11.92 12.91
N LEU A 136 16.40 -11.70 14.15
CA LEU A 136 16.33 -10.36 14.75
C LEU A 136 17.70 -9.96 15.30
N GLU A 137 18.16 -8.77 14.93
CA GLU A 137 19.43 -8.22 15.42
C GLU A 137 19.18 -7.36 16.66
N PHE A 138 19.95 -7.57 17.73
CA PHE A 138 19.90 -6.79 18.96
C PHE A 138 21.27 -6.20 19.29
N LYS A 139 21.24 -5.01 19.89
CA LYS A 139 22.39 -4.24 20.35
C LYS A 139 22.55 -4.45 21.85
N LEU A 140 23.48 -5.33 22.23
CA LEU A 140 23.68 -5.77 23.60
C LEU A 140 24.69 -4.84 24.29
N CYS A 141 24.43 -4.39 25.51
CA CYS A 141 25.44 -3.72 26.35
C CYS A 141 25.26 -4.03 27.85
N ALA A 142 26.27 -3.71 28.66
CA ALA A 142 26.24 -3.91 30.10
C ALA A 142 25.77 -2.63 30.81
N ASN A 143 25.03 -2.72 31.92
CA ASN A 143 24.58 -1.52 32.64
C ASN A 143 25.75 -0.67 33.23
N LYS A 144 26.95 -1.26 33.31
CA LYS A 144 28.21 -0.59 33.71
C LYS A 144 28.89 0.16 32.56
N ASP A 145 28.63 -0.24 31.32
CA ASP A 145 29.21 0.32 30.09
C ASP A 145 28.15 0.30 28.97
N LEU A 146 27.51 1.45 28.79
CA LEU A 146 26.46 1.67 27.80
C LEU A 146 27.01 2.13 26.43
N GLU A 147 28.32 2.35 26.32
CA GLU A 147 29.00 2.76 25.08
C GLU A 147 29.56 1.54 24.33
N HIS A 148 30.02 0.52 25.05
CA HIS A 148 30.39 -0.77 24.47
C HIS A 148 29.16 -1.60 24.07
N VAL A 149 28.68 -1.34 22.86
CA VAL A 149 27.56 -2.05 22.24
C VAL A 149 28.06 -3.18 21.35
N VAL A 150 27.62 -4.41 21.63
CA VAL A 150 27.89 -5.62 20.84
C VAL A 150 26.62 -6.03 20.09
N THR A 151 26.69 -6.06 18.76
CA THR A 151 25.58 -6.51 17.91
C THR A 151 25.53 -8.04 17.84
N LYS A 152 24.35 -8.65 18.06
CA LYS A 152 24.15 -10.11 17.92
C LYS A 152 22.75 -10.46 17.41
N LYS A 153 22.63 -11.57 16.67
CA LYS A 153 21.39 -12.01 16.01
C LYS A 153 20.76 -13.20 16.74
N PHE A 154 19.44 -13.22 16.85
CA PHE A 154 18.63 -14.21 17.59
C PHE A 154 17.36 -14.60 16.82
N SER A 155 16.84 -15.80 17.06
CA SER A 155 15.54 -16.26 16.54
C SER A 155 14.40 -15.59 17.30
N LYS A 156 13.24 -15.40 16.64
CA LYS A 156 11.98 -15.05 17.34
C LYS A 156 11.54 -16.10 18.35
N SER A 157 12.01 -17.34 18.19
CA SER A 157 11.72 -18.47 19.07
C SER A 157 12.74 -18.69 20.20
N ASP A 158 13.83 -17.91 20.23
CA ASP A 158 14.78 -17.91 21.35
C ASP A 158 14.13 -17.34 22.61
N THR A 159 14.55 -17.80 23.80
CA THR A 159 14.02 -17.31 25.09
C THR A 159 14.80 -16.10 25.61
N ILE A 160 14.14 -15.30 26.44
CA ILE A 160 14.76 -14.22 27.20
C ILE A 160 15.89 -14.74 28.10
N ASP A 161 15.77 -15.94 28.67
CA ASP A 161 16.85 -16.58 29.43
C ASP A 161 18.08 -16.89 28.56
N TYR A 162 17.89 -17.38 27.33
CA TYR A 162 19.01 -17.64 26.41
C TYR A 162 19.74 -16.33 26.05
N ILE A 163 19.01 -15.24 25.81
CA ILE A 163 19.62 -13.90 25.62
C ILE A 163 20.41 -13.47 26.86
N GLU A 164 19.89 -13.69 28.08
CA GLU A 164 20.64 -13.39 29.30
C GLU A 164 21.91 -14.25 29.40
N GLN A 165 21.85 -15.56 29.11
CA GLN A 165 23.02 -16.44 29.12
C GLN A 165 24.09 -16.00 28.12
N GLU A 166 23.69 -15.62 26.90
CA GLU A 166 24.58 -15.08 25.87
C GLU A 166 25.20 -13.75 26.30
N MET A 167 24.42 -12.83 26.86
CA MET A 167 24.95 -11.57 27.41
C MET A 167 25.89 -11.77 28.59
N ARG A 168 25.61 -12.74 29.48
CA ARG A 168 26.54 -13.13 30.55
C ARG A 168 27.87 -13.63 30.00
N SER A 169 27.85 -14.38 28.90
CA SER A 169 29.08 -14.84 28.23
C SER A 169 29.83 -13.71 27.52
N ILE A 170 29.14 -12.75 26.92
CA ILE A 170 29.76 -11.62 26.21
C ILE A 170 30.41 -10.64 27.20
N PHE A 171 29.70 -10.29 28.28
CA PHE A 171 30.16 -9.31 29.29
C PHE A 171 30.86 -9.95 30.49
N ASN A 172 31.23 -11.24 30.42
CA ASN A 172 31.94 -12.01 31.45
C ASN A 172 31.28 -11.97 32.84
N VAL A 173 29.95 -11.99 32.90
CA VAL A 173 29.18 -11.90 34.16
C VAL A 173 29.13 -13.29 34.84
N PRO A 174 29.59 -13.43 36.11
CA PRO A 174 29.57 -14.72 36.81
C PRO A 174 28.16 -15.31 36.94
N LYS A 175 28.05 -16.64 36.79
CA LYS A 175 26.76 -17.37 36.89
C LYS A 175 26.08 -17.21 38.27
N GLU A 176 26.86 -17.00 39.32
CA GLU A 176 26.37 -16.83 40.69
C GLU A 176 25.92 -15.38 41.01
N LYS A 177 26.12 -14.42 40.10
CA LYS A 177 25.51 -13.08 40.23
C LYS A 177 24.10 -13.08 39.66
N GLU A 178 23.14 -12.60 40.46
CA GLU A 178 21.83 -12.21 39.98
C GLU A 178 21.96 -11.08 38.94
N THR A 179 21.18 -11.17 37.87
CA THR A 179 21.08 -10.12 36.84
C THR A 179 19.63 -9.82 36.49
N ARG A 180 19.41 -8.69 35.83
CA ARG A 180 18.16 -8.31 35.17
C ARG A 180 18.41 -7.94 33.73
N LEU A 181 17.50 -8.33 32.84
CA LEU A 181 17.53 -7.91 31.46
C LEU A 181 16.54 -6.76 31.22
N TRP A 182 17.00 -5.71 30.54
CA TRP A 182 16.22 -4.51 30.26
C TRP A 182 16.18 -4.23 28.76
N ASN A 183 14.98 -4.08 28.18
CA ASN A 183 14.81 -3.54 26.83
C ASN A 183 14.83 -2.01 26.86
N ARG A 184 15.66 -1.37 26.03
CA ARG A 184 15.84 0.08 25.95
C ARG A 184 15.33 0.62 24.61
N TYR A 185 14.11 1.14 24.62
CA TYR A 185 13.49 1.77 23.44
C TYR A 185 14.07 3.16 23.10
N SER A 186 14.65 3.86 24.07
CA SER A 186 15.23 5.20 23.92
C SER A 186 16.22 5.50 25.05
N HIS A 187 16.92 6.63 24.99
CA HIS A 187 17.94 6.99 25.98
C HIS A 187 17.46 6.86 27.44
N ASN A 188 16.19 7.17 27.74
CA ASN A 188 15.64 7.21 29.10
C ASN A 188 14.52 6.19 29.38
N THR A 189 14.11 5.35 28.41
CA THR A 189 13.01 4.39 28.61
C THR A 189 13.53 2.96 28.64
N TYR A 190 13.25 2.27 29.74
CA TYR A 190 13.70 0.90 30.03
C TYR A 190 12.51 0.05 30.49
N GLU A 191 12.34 -1.12 29.88
CA GLU A 191 11.33 -2.13 30.23
C GLU A 191 12.04 -3.36 30.80
N HIS A 192 11.56 -3.91 31.92
CA HIS A 192 12.16 -5.05 32.58
C HIS A 192 11.62 -6.36 32.01
N LEU A 193 12.48 -7.17 31.39
CA LEU A 193 12.12 -8.45 30.80
C LEU A 193 12.10 -9.54 31.88
N SER A 194 11.06 -9.48 32.74
CA SER A 194 10.93 -10.34 33.93
C SER A 194 10.63 -11.82 33.63
N ASN A 195 10.01 -12.11 32.50
CA ASN A 195 9.64 -13.48 32.12
C ASN A 195 10.77 -14.13 31.29
N LYS A 196 11.63 -14.89 31.97
CA LYS A 196 12.75 -15.64 31.38
C LYS A 196 12.33 -16.69 30.34
N ASP A 197 11.16 -17.31 30.53
CA ASP A 197 10.61 -18.35 29.63
C ASP A 197 9.89 -17.76 28.41
N SER A 198 9.68 -16.44 28.37
CA SER A 198 9.13 -15.74 27.21
C SER A 198 10.05 -15.91 26.00
N THR A 199 9.49 -16.15 24.82
CA THR A 199 10.28 -16.00 23.59
C THR A 199 10.52 -14.52 23.27
N VAL A 200 11.49 -14.27 22.39
CA VAL A 200 11.74 -12.96 21.76
C VAL A 200 10.47 -12.39 21.11
N GLN A 201 9.65 -13.23 20.48
CA GLN A 201 8.36 -12.83 19.91
C GLN A 201 7.32 -12.51 20.99
N ASP A 202 7.19 -13.35 22.02
CA ASP A 202 6.22 -13.14 23.11
C ASP A 202 6.56 -11.88 23.95
N ALA A 203 7.85 -11.53 24.02
CA ALA A 203 8.37 -10.33 24.67
C ALA A 203 8.25 -9.06 23.81
N GLY A 204 7.68 -9.14 22.61
CA GLY A 204 7.46 -7.98 21.73
C GLY A 204 8.73 -7.33 21.18
N LEU A 205 9.85 -8.06 21.16
CA LEU A 205 11.14 -7.52 20.72
C LEU A 205 11.23 -7.41 19.19
N TYR A 206 11.96 -6.40 18.70
CA TYR A 206 12.10 -6.09 17.28
C TYR A 206 13.52 -5.67 16.87
N HIS A 207 13.87 -5.94 15.61
CA HIS A 207 15.19 -5.72 15.03
C HIS A 207 15.73 -4.30 15.29
N GLY A 208 16.97 -4.21 15.79
CA GLY A 208 17.67 -2.97 16.10
C GLY A 208 17.52 -2.45 17.54
N GLN A 209 16.71 -3.11 18.38
CA GLN A 209 16.56 -2.76 19.80
C GLN A 209 17.87 -2.90 20.61
N VAL A 210 17.98 -2.11 21.68
CA VAL A 210 19.09 -2.17 22.63
C VAL A 210 18.67 -2.96 23.86
N LEU A 211 19.41 -4.01 24.21
CA LEU A 211 19.19 -4.83 25.41
C LEU A 211 20.34 -4.62 26.39
N ILE A 212 20.00 -4.44 27.67
CA ILE A 212 20.96 -4.15 28.75
C ILE A 212 20.90 -5.22 29.82
N ILE A 213 22.06 -5.79 30.16
CA ILE A 213 22.21 -6.65 31.34
C ILE A 213 22.66 -5.81 32.55
N GLU A 214 21.85 -5.82 33.61
CA GLU A 214 22.15 -5.19 34.89
C GLU A 214 22.57 -6.28 35.90
N GLU A 215 23.76 -6.16 36.47
CA GLU A 215 24.19 -6.98 37.61
C GLU A 215 23.66 -6.42 38.93
N ARG A 216 23.38 -7.30 39.88
CA ARG A 216 23.18 -6.92 41.28
C ARG A 216 24.52 -6.54 41.93
N ASN A 217 24.50 -5.52 42.77
CA ASN A 217 25.66 -5.05 43.52
C ASN A 217 26.00 -6.01 44.68
N ASP A 218 27.25 -5.99 45.13
CA ASP A 218 27.74 -6.85 46.22
C ASP A 218 27.19 -6.46 47.61
N ASP A 219 26.55 -5.29 47.73
CA ASP A 219 25.75 -4.88 48.91
C ASP A 219 24.29 -5.39 48.86
N GLY A 220 23.92 -6.15 47.82
CA GLY A 220 22.58 -6.67 47.61
C GLY A 220 21.59 -5.65 47.01
N SER A 221 21.99 -4.43 46.68
CA SER A 221 21.17 -3.46 45.95
C SER A 221 21.17 -3.70 44.43
N TRP A 222 20.18 -3.18 43.73
CA TRP A 222 20.21 -3.06 42.26
C TRP A 222 20.61 -1.63 41.86
N PRO A 223 21.51 -1.43 40.86
CA PRO A 223 21.90 -0.11 40.39
C PRO A 223 20.74 0.85 40.06
N ARG A 224 19.62 0.33 39.56
CA ARG A 224 18.40 1.10 39.22
C ARG A 224 17.35 1.17 40.33
N GLN A 225 17.61 0.62 41.53
CA GLN A 225 16.64 0.63 42.63
C GLN A 225 16.69 1.94 43.43
N VAL A 226 15.65 2.78 43.24
CA VAL A 226 15.43 3.96 44.08
C VAL A 226 15.28 3.53 45.55
N LYS A 227 16.06 4.17 46.44
CA LYS A 227 15.93 4.01 47.90
C LYS A 227 14.61 4.62 48.37
N SER A 228 13.53 3.87 48.24
CA SER A 228 12.18 4.29 48.60
C SER A 228 12.08 4.59 50.09
N THR A 229 11.82 5.84 50.45
CA THR A 229 11.43 6.21 51.81
C THR A 229 10.05 5.62 52.11
N SER A 230 9.99 4.78 53.14
CA SER A 230 8.84 3.93 53.46
C SER A 230 7.67 4.73 54.06
N ALA A 231 6.79 5.26 53.20
CA ALA A 231 5.59 5.99 53.64
C ALA A 231 4.32 5.78 52.78
N ALA A 232 4.32 4.89 51.77
CA ALA A 232 3.12 4.55 51.01
C ALA A 232 3.22 3.19 50.29
N LEU A 233 2.81 2.09 50.95
CA LEU A 233 2.19 0.89 50.36
C LEU A 233 1.92 -0.16 51.46
N ALA A 234 0.79 0.00 52.15
CA ALA A 234 0.31 -0.93 53.17
C ALA A 234 -1.21 -1.15 53.06
N TYR A 235 -1.71 -1.34 51.82
CA TYR A 235 -3.11 -1.69 51.55
C TYR A 235 -3.26 -2.64 50.34
N THR A 236 -2.63 -3.80 50.44
CA THR A 236 -3.13 -5.06 49.86
C THR A 236 -2.83 -6.19 50.84
N ASN A 237 -3.74 -7.16 50.96
CA ASN A 237 -3.83 -8.03 52.14
C ASN A 237 -2.67 -9.04 52.31
N SER A 238 -2.22 -9.20 53.55
CA SER A 238 -1.71 -10.47 54.07
C SER A 238 -2.15 -10.66 55.53
N THR A 239 -2.36 -11.91 55.95
CA THR A 239 -2.99 -12.24 57.24
C THR A 239 -1.99 -12.45 58.38
N SER A 240 -2.34 -11.89 59.54
CA SER A 240 -2.05 -12.35 60.93
C SER A 240 -0.71 -12.00 61.63
N THR A 241 -0.86 -11.66 62.94
CA THR A 241 0.11 -11.64 64.07
C THR A 241 1.27 -10.60 64.13
N GLY A 242 1.40 -9.86 65.27
CA GLY A 242 2.71 -9.32 65.72
C GLY A 242 2.82 -7.90 66.35
N SER A 243 2.29 -7.68 67.57
CA SER A 243 2.47 -6.56 68.55
C SER A 243 3.62 -5.51 68.49
N GLY A 244 3.28 -4.22 68.74
CA GLY A 244 4.12 -3.16 69.39
C GLY A 244 5.11 -2.36 68.52
N ASP A 245 5.53 -1.11 68.80
CA ASP A 245 5.18 -0.10 69.84
C ASP A 245 5.55 1.37 69.34
N THR A 246 5.56 2.42 70.19
CA THR A 246 5.38 3.86 69.84
C THR A 246 6.59 4.82 69.95
N ARG A 247 6.68 5.89 69.09
CA ARG A 247 6.93 7.37 69.41
C ARG A 247 7.68 8.31 68.38
N THR A 248 6.93 9.30 67.83
CA THR A 248 7.12 10.80 67.69
C THR A 248 8.45 11.63 67.54
N TYR A 249 8.34 12.74 66.74
CA TYR A 249 9.01 14.10 66.78
C TYR A 249 10.51 14.28 66.30
N ASN A 250 11.04 15.44 65.79
CA ASN A 250 10.57 16.85 65.56
C ASN A 250 11.35 17.65 64.42
N ASN A 251 11.03 18.95 64.19
CA ASN A 251 11.52 19.90 63.14
C ASN A 251 12.81 20.76 63.44
N GLN A 252 13.42 21.42 62.42
CA GLN A 252 13.68 22.92 62.31
C GLN A 252 14.51 23.39 61.07
N SER A 253 14.77 24.71 60.85
CA SER A 253 15.23 25.34 59.57
C SER A 253 16.04 26.67 59.65
N SER A 254 16.82 27.03 58.60
CA SER A 254 17.49 28.34 58.30
C SER A 254 18.05 28.39 56.83
N THR A 255 18.37 29.45 56.03
CA THR A 255 18.49 30.94 56.03
C THR A 255 19.91 31.57 56.24
N ILE A 256 20.49 32.52 55.46
CA ILE A 256 20.14 33.20 54.16
C ILE A 256 21.34 34.06 53.56
N ALA A 257 21.22 34.67 52.35
CA ALA A 257 21.92 35.88 51.78
C ALA A 257 23.08 35.79 50.72
N THR A 258 23.32 36.93 50.01
CA THR A 258 23.95 37.13 48.66
C THR A 258 25.14 38.12 48.57
N ARG A 259 25.98 38.09 47.50
CA ARG A 259 26.53 39.28 46.75
C ARG A 259 27.32 38.92 45.46
N SER A 260 27.75 39.90 44.64
CA SER A 260 28.32 39.73 43.27
C SER A 260 29.26 40.87 42.82
N TYR A 261 30.26 40.60 41.95
CA TYR A 261 30.78 41.44 40.82
C TYR A 261 32.09 40.86 40.19
N GLY A 262 32.34 41.07 38.87
CA GLY A 262 33.70 41.01 38.26
C GLY A 262 33.91 40.05 37.07
N SER A 263 34.49 40.54 35.97
CA SER A 263 34.61 39.85 34.65
C SER A 263 36.01 39.31 34.32
N VAL A 264 36.08 38.37 33.35
CA VAL A 264 37.10 38.15 32.27
C VAL A 264 37.58 36.69 32.15
N GLY A 265 37.64 36.18 30.91
CA GLY A 265 38.41 34.99 30.52
C GLY A 265 37.59 33.90 29.82
N GLY A 266 38.12 33.32 28.74
CA GLY A 266 37.49 32.22 28.00
C GLY A 266 38.27 30.90 28.11
N GLY A 267 37.61 29.78 27.86
CA GLY A 267 38.22 28.45 27.80
C GLY A 267 37.18 27.36 27.57
N TYR A 268 37.52 26.34 26.78
CA TYR A 268 36.69 25.15 26.63
C TYR A 268 36.77 24.31 27.91
N GLY A 269 35.64 24.05 28.56
CA GLY A 269 35.59 23.30 29.80
C GLY A 269 34.19 22.78 30.10
N ASN A 270 34.07 21.46 30.24
CA ASN A 270 32.86 20.81 30.71
C ASN A 270 32.57 21.22 32.16
N SER A 271 31.37 21.71 32.45
CA SER A 271 30.90 21.90 33.83
C SER A 271 29.58 21.20 34.05
N SER A 272 29.66 20.17 34.87
CA SER A 272 28.59 19.54 35.62
C SER A 272 27.48 20.51 36.06
N TYR A 273 26.24 20.08 35.80
CA TYR A 273 25.15 20.08 36.78
C TYR A 273 24.93 21.38 37.58
N ALA A 274 24.66 22.47 36.87
CA ALA A 274 23.63 23.38 37.37
C ALA A 274 22.31 22.59 37.39
N SER A 275 21.79 22.30 38.59
CA SER A 275 20.52 21.59 38.74
C SER A 275 19.38 22.47 38.21
N TYR A 276 18.96 22.21 36.97
CA TYR A 276 17.60 22.55 36.59
C TYR A 276 16.66 21.60 37.35
N ASP A 277 16.26 22.05 38.54
CA ASP A 277 14.91 21.81 38.98
C ASP A 277 13.98 22.22 37.83
N TYR A 278 13.47 21.23 37.10
CA TYR A 278 12.24 21.42 36.34
C TYR A 278 11.08 21.50 37.35
N HIS A 279 11.03 22.63 38.07
CA HIS A 279 9.77 23.33 38.23
C HIS A 279 9.02 23.25 36.89
N PRO A 280 7.70 23.01 36.89
CA PRO A 280 6.94 22.76 35.67
C PRO A 280 7.13 23.92 34.67
N GLY A 281 8.01 23.71 33.70
CA GLY A 281 8.55 24.74 32.79
C GLY A 281 7.50 25.14 31.76
N SER A 282 6.51 25.89 32.23
CA SER A 282 5.21 26.02 31.59
C SER A 282 4.54 24.66 31.33
N THR A 283 4.07 24.01 32.41
CA THR A 283 2.76 23.36 32.31
C THR A 283 1.68 24.45 32.27
N GLY A 284 1.69 25.28 31.23
CA GLY A 284 0.48 25.95 30.80
C GLY A 284 -0.49 24.83 30.46
N ASN A 285 -1.56 24.69 31.25
CA ASN A 285 -2.49 23.57 31.17
C ASN A 285 -2.85 23.31 29.70
N VAL A 286 -2.42 22.16 29.17
CA VAL A 286 -2.79 21.79 27.80
C VAL A 286 -4.29 21.57 27.84
N GLN A 287 -5.01 22.34 27.02
CA GLN A 287 -6.48 22.30 27.01
C GLN A 287 -6.94 20.84 26.87
N PRO A 288 -7.78 20.32 27.79
CA PRO A 288 -8.29 18.95 27.74
C PRO A 288 -8.80 18.56 26.34
N GLY A 289 -8.34 17.40 25.84
CA GLY A 289 -8.64 16.92 24.49
C GLY A 289 -7.65 17.39 23.41
N LEU A 290 -6.79 18.38 23.65
CA LEU A 290 -5.71 18.77 22.71
C LEU A 290 -4.45 17.92 22.91
N CYS A 291 -4.60 16.61 22.77
CA CYS A 291 -3.55 15.62 23.01
C CYS A 291 -3.31 14.76 21.76
N GLY A 292 -2.11 14.79 21.21
CA GLY A 292 -1.69 13.93 20.10
C GLY A 292 -1.49 12.46 20.50
N LEU A 293 -1.33 11.59 19.51
CA LEU A 293 -1.07 10.15 19.68
C LEU A 293 0.15 9.73 18.85
N SER A 294 1.25 9.32 19.49
CA SER A 294 2.46 8.91 18.77
C SER A 294 2.23 7.69 17.89
N ASN A 295 2.75 7.73 16.65
CA ASN A 295 2.72 6.61 15.72
C ASN A 295 3.63 5.47 16.21
N LEU A 296 3.14 4.23 16.14
CA LEU A 296 3.86 3.01 16.52
C LEU A 296 4.29 2.17 15.30
N GLY A 297 4.31 2.79 14.11
CA GLY A 297 4.64 2.16 12.82
C GLY A 297 3.38 1.86 12.02
N ASN A 298 3.08 2.71 11.03
CA ASN A 298 1.85 2.67 10.21
C ASN A 298 0.54 2.68 11.02
N THR A 299 0.53 3.17 12.27
CA THR A 299 -0.67 3.20 13.13
C THR A 299 -1.49 4.48 13.04
N CYS A 300 -1.22 5.34 12.05
CA CYS A 300 -1.94 6.60 11.89
C CYS A 300 -3.47 6.41 11.65
N PHE A 301 -3.88 5.28 11.04
CA PHE A 301 -5.31 4.91 10.94
C PHE A 301 -5.97 4.77 12.32
N MET A 302 -5.24 4.19 13.29
CA MET A 302 -5.69 4.04 14.67
C MET A 302 -5.72 5.39 15.39
N ASN A 303 -4.70 6.22 15.20
CA ASN A 303 -4.64 7.55 15.79
C ASN A 303 -5.79 8.44 15.27
N SER A 304 -6.07 8.42 13.96
CA SER A 304 -7.19 9.15 13.35
C SER A 304 -8.57 8.71 13.88
N ALA A 305 -8.83 7.39 13.96
CA ALA A 305 -10.07 6.86 14.53
C ALA A 305 -10.23 7.25 16.01
N LEU A 306 -9.16 7.13 16.80
CA LEU A 306 -9.14 7.49 18.23
C LEU A 306 -9.38 8.99 18.45
N GLN A 307 -8.80 9.87 17.63
CA GLN A 307 -9.05 11.31 17.73
C GLN A 307 -10.51 11.66 17.42
N CYS A 308 -11.15 10.99 16.46
CA CYS A 308 -12.58 11.19 16.17
C CYS A 308 -13.47 10.75 17.34
N MET A 309 -13.20 9.58 17.92
CA MET A 309 -13.92 9.07 19.10
C MET A 309 -13.66 9.95 20.34
N SER A 310 -12.42 10.42 20.53
CA SER A 310 -12.01 11.31 21.63
C SER A 310 -12.54 12.75 21.50
N ASN A 311 -13.05 13.15 20.32
CA ASN A 311 -13.78 14.41 20.14
C ASN A 311 -15.32 14.21 20.12
N THR A 312 -15.83 13.07 20.60
CA THR A 312 -17.28 12.80 20.74
C THR A 312 -17.74 13.01 22.19
N PRO A 313 -18.34 14.16 22.55
CA PRO A 313 -18.50 14.53 23.96
C PRO A 313 -19.33 13.56 24.83
N PRO A 314 -20.48 13.01 24.37
CA PRO A 314 -21.26 12.07 25.18
C PRO A 314 -20.51 10.79 25.54
N LEU A 315 -19.58 10.35 24.68
CA LEU A 315 -18.74 9.18 24.91
C LEU A 315 -17.60 9.51 25.90
N VAL A 316 -16.93 10.63 25.68
CA VAL A 316 -15.85 11.13 26.55
C VAL A 316 -16.36 11.36 27.97
N ASP A 317 -17.49 12.07 28.12
CA ASP A 317 -18.09 12.36 29.43
C ASP A 317 -18.42 11.07 30.20
N TYR A 318 -18.88 10.01 29.53
CA TYR A 318 -19.15 8.71 30.15
C TYR A 318 -17.88 8.04 30.73
N PHE A 319 -16.75 8.09 30.01
CA PHE A 319 -15.47 7.54 30.50
C PHE A 319 -14.79 8.43 31.55
N LEU A 320 -14.93 9.75 31.46
CA LEU A 320 -14.41 10.70 32.46
C LEU A 320 -15.23 10.74 33.76
N GLN A 321 -16.49 10.35 33.71
CA GLN A 321 -17.37 10.18 34.89
C GLN A 321 -17.24 8.79 35.54
N ASP A 322 -16.31 7.94 35.08
CA ASP A 322 -16.09 6.57 35.57
C ASP A 322 -17.28 5.60 35.46
N ARG A 323 -18.40 6.02 34.84
CA ARG A 323 -19.64 5.22 34.70
C ARG A 323 -19.47 3.89 33.97
N TYR A 324 -18.39 3.74 33.20
CA TYR A 324 -18.08 2.51 32.49
C TYR A 324 -17.78 1.32 33.41
N TRP A 325 -17.25 1.54 34.63
CA TRP A 325 -16.92 0.45 35.55
C TRP A 325 -18.15 -0.36 36.00
N ASP A 326 -19.28 0.31 36.20
CA ASP A 326 -20.54 -0.33 36.62
C ASP A 326 -21.22 -1.12 35.49
N GLU A 327 -21.04 -0.70 34.23
CA GLU A 327 -21.67 -1.34 33.08
C GLU A 327 -20.85 -2.53 32.50
N LEU A 328 -19.55 -2.62 32.79
CA LEU A 328 -18.61 -3.63 32.29
C LEU A 328 -19.19 -5.07 32.29
N ASN A 329 -18.99 -5.79 31.18
CA ASN A 329 -19.51 -7.13 30.95
C ASN A 329 -18.39 -8.11 30.58
N ASN A 330 -17.60 -8.50 31.59
CA ASN A 330 -16.47 -9.41 31.39
C ASN A 330 -16.89 -10.82 30.91
N ASP A 331 -18.15 -11.22 31.16
CA ASP A 331 -18.70 -12.55 30.88
C ASP A 331 -19.41 -12.64 29.51
N ASN A 332 -19.44 -11.56 28.72
CA ASN A 332 -20.09 -11.53 27.42
C ASN A 332 -19.35 -12.45 26.42
N PRO A 333 -19.98 -13.50 25.85
CA PRO A 333 -19.33 -14.38 24.88
C PRO A 333 -19.02 -13.70 23.52
N LEU A 334 -19.48 -12.46 23.31
CA LEU A 334 -19.16 -11.62 22.16
C LEU A 334 -18.25 -10.44 22.51
N GLY A 335 -17.90 -10.24 23.79
CA GLY A 335 -17.04 -9.15 24.25
C GLY A 335 -15.56 -9.55 24.39
N MET A 336 -14.74 -8.58 24.78
CA MET A 336 -13.29 -8.69 24.92
C MET A 336 -12.88 -8.70 26.40
N GLN A 337 -13.69 -9.34 27.25
CA GLN A 337 -13.49 -9.44 28.71
C GLN A 337 -13.39 -8.07 29.41
N GLY A 338 -13.99 -7.02 28.82
CA GLY A 338 -13.88 -5.65 29.29
C GLY A 338 -12.55 -4.96 28.99
N GLU A 339 -11.58 -5.64 28.35
CA GLU A 339 -10.22 -5.10 28.14
C GLU A 339 -10.18 -3.93 27.16
N ILE A 340 -11.01 -3.95 26.11
CA ILE A 340 -11.08 -2.84 25.14
C ILE A 340 -11.68 -1.62 25.82
N ALA A 341 -12.76 -1.77 26.58
CA ALA A 341 -13.38 -0.67 27.33
C ALA A 341 -12.47 -0.09 28.43
N LYS A 342 -11.75 -0.94 29.18
CA LYS A 342 -10.78 -0.50 30.20
C LYS A 342 -9.64 0.31 29.56
N SER A 343 -9.02 -0.24 28.52
CA SER A 343 -7.88 0.40 27.83
C SER A 343 -8.27 1.69 27.10
N PHE A 344 -9.47 1.74 26.52
CA PHE A 344 -10.02 2.96 25.91
C PHE A 344 -10.29 4.04 26.97
N GLY A 345 -10.92 3.68 28.10
CA GLY A 345 -11.18 4.60 29.21
C GLY A 345 -9.90 5.22 29.77
N ASP A 346 -8.86 4.42 29.99
CA ASP A 346 -7.55 4.89 30.42
C ASP A 346 -6.89 5.82 29.39
N LEU A 347 -7.02 5.52 28.09
CA LEU A 347 -6.49 6.38 27.02
C LEU A 347 -7.23 7.72 26.95
N VAL A 348 -8.56 7.72 26.99
CA VAL A 348 -9.39 8.94 27.02
C VAL A 348 -9.02 9.81 28.23
N LYS A 349 -8.91 9.22 29.43
CA LYS A 349 -8.47 9.92 30.64
C LYS A 349 -7.08 10.57 30.46
N ASN A 350 -6.13 9.88 29.83
CA ASN A 350 -4.82 10.45 29.57
C ASN A 350 -4.86 11.61 28.55
N MET A 351 -5.65 11.51 27.48
CA MET A 351 -5.84 12.59 26.50
C MET A 351 -6.57 13.82 27.09
N TRP A 352 -7.47 13.61 28.06
CA TRP A 352 -8.31 14.66 28.64
C TRP A 352 -7.85 15.18 30.01
N CYS A 353 -6.78 14.62 30.61
CA CYS A 353 -6.23 15.14 31.88
C CYS A 353 -5.47 16.47 31.78
N GLY A 354 -5.23 16.98 30.56
CA GLY A 354 -4.56 18.27 30.30
C GLY A 354 -3.07 18.37 30.69
N ARG A 355 -2.45 17.25 31.09
CA ARG A 355 -1.03 17.17 31.49
C ARG A 355 -0.07 16.86 30.34
N TYR A 356 -0.58 16.41 29.19
CA TYR A 356 0.22 15.86 28.10
C TYR A 356 -0.19 16.49 26.75
N SER A 357 0.77 17.00 25.99
CA SER A 357 0.56 17.45 24.61
C SER A 357 0.42 16.30 23.62
N TYR A 358 0.99 15.13 23.95
CA TYR A 358 0.75 13.87 23.25
C TYR A 358 0.90 12.68 24.21
N THR A 359 0.31 11.55 23.86
CA THR A 359 0.43 10.26 24.58
C THR A 359 0.80 9.13 23.60
N VAL A 360 1.14 7.96 24.14
CA VAL A 360 1.60 6.82 23.32
C VAL A 360 0.66 5.62 23.57
N PRO A 361 -0.23 5.27 22.62
CA PRO A 361 -1.30 4.28 22.84
C PRO A 361 -0.82 2.81 22.78
N ARG A 362 0.30 2.46 23.44
CA ARG A 362 0.91 1.11 23.38
C ARG A 362 -0.02 0.03 23.91
N ASN A 363 -0.54 0.19 25.14
CA ASN A 363 -1.45 -0.78 25.76
C ASN A 363 -2.67 -1.04 24.88
N PHE A 364 -3.26 0.03 24.35
CA PHE A 364 -4.41 -0.03 23.45
C PHE A 364 -4.08 -0.78 22.15
N LYS A 365 -2.95 -0.45 21.48
CA LYS A 365 -2.50 -1.15 20.26
C LYS A 365 -2.26 -2.65 20.49
N MET A 366 -1.75 -3.05 21.66
CA MET A 366 -1.56 -4.45 22.02
C MET A 366 -2.90 -5.19 22.22
N ILE A 367 -3.83 -4.60 22.97
CA ILE A 367 -5.15 -5.20 23.25
C ILE A 367 -5.99 -5.28 21.96
N VAL A 368 -5.99 -4.22 21.13
CA VAL A 368 -6.60 -4.26 19.79
C VAL A 368 -5.96 -5.36 18.92
N GLY A 369 -4.62 -5.46 18.91
CA GLY A 369 -3.91 -6.51 18.17
C GLY A 369 -4.15 -7.94 18.69
N ARG A 370 -4.52 -8.11 19.97
CA ARG A 370 -4.87 -9.40 20.60
C ARG A 370 -6.26 -9.89 20.16
N PHE A 371 -7.25 -9.01 20.16
CA PHE A 371 -8.64 -9.38 19.81
C PHE A 371 -8.96 -9.26 18.32
N ALA A 372 -8.23 -8.42 17.59
CA ALA A 372 -8.34 -8.26 16.12
C ALA A 372 -6.95 -8.38 15.47
N PRO A 373 -6.46 -9.62 15.21
CA PRO A 373 -5.11 -9.87 14.70
C PRO A 373 -4.77 -9.18 13.38
N GLN A 374 -5.76 -8.78 12.56
CA GLN A 374 -5.55 -7.96 11.37
C GLN A 374 -4.89 -6.61 11.71
N PHE A 375 -5.17 -6.03 12.87
CA PHE A 375 -4.57 -4.79 13.35
C PHE A 375 -3.28 -5.03 14.19
N SER A 376 -2.78 -6.27 14.29
CA SER A 376 -1.56 -6.57 15.05
C SER A 376 -0.28 -6.05 14.39
N GLY A 377 -0.16 -6.21 13.07
CA GLY A 377 1.05 -5.88 12.31
C GLY A 377 1.31 -4.39 12.07
N TYR A 378 2.33 -4.11 11.25
CA TYR A 378 2.78 -2.78 10.82
C TYR A 378 2.44 -2.46 9.36
N GLN A 379 1.48 -3.18 8.77
CA GLN A 379 0.91 -2.82 7.47
C GLN A 379 -0.13 -1.70 7.64
N GLN A 380 -0.35 -0.92 6.59
CA GLN A 380 -1.42 0.09 6.60
C GLN A 380 -2.78 -0.58 6.54
N GLN A 381 -3.76 -0.04 7.27
CA GLN A 381 -5.10 -0.60 7.43
C GLN A 381 -6.17 0.49 7.30
N ASP A 382 -7.43 0.07 7.18
CA ASP A 382 -8.55 0.98 7.04
C ASP A 382 -8.98 1.58 8.40
N CYS A 383 -9.09 2.92 8.45
CA CYS A 383 -9.59 3.65 9.60
C CYS A 383 -11.06 3.29 9.92
N GLN A 384 -11.89 3.01 8.89
CA GLN A 384 -13.28 2.62 9.07
C GLN A 384 -13.42 1.19 9.61
N GLU A 385 -12.62 0.23 9.14
CA GLU A 385 -12.66 -1.14 9.67
C GLU A 385 -12.31 -1.17 11.16
N LEU A 386 -11.29 -0.41 11.56
CA LEU A 386 -10.95 -0.26 12.98
C LEU A 386 -12.08 0.46 13.74
N MET A 387 -12.63 1.55 13.22
CA MET A 387 -13.71 2.29 13.91
C MET A 387 -14.94 1.40 14.12
N ALA A 388 -15.29 0.55 13.15
CA ALA A 388 -16.34 -0.45 13.29
C ALA A 388 -16.02 -1.49 14.38
N PHE A 389 -14.80 -2.04 14.38
CA PHE A 389 -14.33 -2.96 15.43
C PHE A 389 -14.35 -2.32 16.83
N LEU A 390 -13.97 -1.05 16.95
CA LEU A 390 -13.99 -0.34 18.24
C LEU A 390 -15.41 -0.02 18.71
N LEU A 391 -16.34 0.33 17.82
CA LEU A 391 -17.75 0.50 18.17
C LEU A 391 -18.36 -0.81 18.66
N ASP A 392 -18.12 -1.92 17.95
CA ASP A 392 -18.64 -3.25 18.31
C ASP A 392 -18.01 -3.77 19.62
N GLY A 393 -16.68 -3.67 19.76
CA GLY A 393 -15.98 -4.11 20.97
C GLY A 393 -16.34 -3.28 22.21
N LEU A 394 -16.47 -1.96 22.08
CA LEU A 394 -16.98 -1.11 23.17
C LEU A 394 -18.47 -1.35 23.44
N HIS A 395 -19.27 -1.71 22.42
CA HIS A 395 -20.66 -2.08 22.61
C HIS A 395 -20.78 -3.33 23.49
N GLU A 396 -20.02 -4.38 23.17
CA GLU A 396 -20.12 -5.69 23.82
C GLU A 396 -19.43 -5.72 25.20
N ASP A 397 -18.28 -5.06 25.37
CA ASP A 397 -17.62 -4.91 26.68
C ASP A 397 -18.47 -4.13 27.70
N LEU A 398 -19.39 -3.27 27.23
CA LEU A 398 -20.29 -2.45 28.06
C LEU A 398 -21.76 -2.88 27.95
N ASN A 399 -22.04 -4.06 27.40
CA ASN A 399 -23.41 -4.51 27.19
C ASN A 399 -24.10 -4.82 28.53
N ARG A 400 -25.11 -4.00 28.87
CA ARG A 400 -25.94 -4.13 30.08
C ARG A 400 -26.72 -5.46 30.07
N VAL A 401 -26.99 -6.03 28.90
CA VAL A 401 -27.62 -7.35 28.74
C VAL A 401 -26.60 -8.47 29.00
N LYS A 402 -26.49 -8.91 30.26
CA LYS A 402 -25.54 -9.97 30.66
C LYS A 402 -25.86 -11.36 30.05
N LYS A 403 -27.12 -11.63 29.68
CA LYS A 403 -27.53 -12.88 28.99
C LYS A 403 -28.47 -12.58 27.84
N LYS A 404 -27.95 -12.61 26.60
CA LYS A 404 -28.73 -12.32 25.39
C LYS A 404 -29.78 -13.43 25.14
N PRO A 405 -31.08 -13.13 25.07
CA PRO A 405 -32.08 -14.10 24.63
C PRO A 405 -31.95 -14.40 23.14
N TYR A 406 -32.31 -15.62 22.74
CA TYR A 406 -32.62 -15.89 21.33
C TYR A 406 -33.94 -15.20 20.98
N ILE A 407 -33.95 -14.47 19.87
CA ILE A 407 -35.13 -13.82 19.31
C ILE A 407 -35.09 -14.07 17.81
N GLU A 408 -36.18 -14.63 17.28
CA GLU A 408 -36.39 -14.85 15.86
C GLU A 408 -36.81 -13.52 15.19
N GLN A 409 -36.16 -13.15 14.09
CA GLN A 409 -36.54 -11.95 13.33
C GLN A 409 -37.72 -12.26 12.42
N SER A 410 -38.82 -11.54 12.60
CA SER A 410 -40.01 -11.64 11.75
C SER A 410 -39.97 -10.60 10.64
N ASP A 411 -40.51 -10.94 9.47
CA ASP A 411 -40.79 -9.99 8.39
C ASP A 411 -41.90 -9.01 8.84
N ALA A 412 -42.10 -7.92 8.11
CA ALA A 412 -43.26 -7.07 8.32
C ALA A 412 -44.58 -7.80 8.02
N ASP A 413 -44.59 -8.66 6.98
CA ASP A 413 -45.75 -9.43 6.50
C ASP A 413 -47.06 -8.62 6.44
N GLY A 414 -46.96 -7.38 5.96
CA GLY A 414 -48.10 -6.46 5.77
C GLY A 414 -48.52 -5.64 7.00
N ARG A 415 -47.83 -5.80 8.14
CA ARG A 415 -48.01 -4.95 9.33
C ARG A 415 -47.49 -3.51 9.05
N PRO A 416 -48.04 -2.46 9.70
CA PRO A 416 -47.57 -1.09 9.51
C PRO A 416 -46.13 -0.89 9.97
N ASP A 417 -45.34 -0.14 9.20
CA ASP A 417 -43.91 0.12 9.45
C ASP A 417 -43.62 0.52 10.91
N GLU A 418 -44.41 1.42 11.50
CA GLU A 418 -44.23 1.93 12.86
C GLU A 418 -44.25 0.82 13.93
N HIS A 419 -45.12 -0.18 13.75
CA HIS A 419 -45.23 -1.31 14.68
C HIS A 419 -44.04 -2.26 14.52
N VAL A 420 -43.64 -2.56 13.29
CA VAL A 420 -42.54 -3.48 12.99
C VAL A 420 -41.19 -2.87 13.40
N ALA A 421 -40.99 -1.58 13.14
CA ALA A 421 -39.80 -0.84 13.55
C ALA A 421 -39.67 -0.75 15.08
N LYS A 422 -40.78 -0.51 15.79
CA LYS A 422 -40.80 -0.52 17.25
C LYS A 422 -40.51 -1.91 17.82
N GLU A 423 -41.13 -2.94 17.29
CA GLU A 423 -40.88 -4.35 17.66
C GLU A 423 -39.41 -4.73 17.43
N ALA A 424 -38.84 -4.37 16.28
CA ALA A 424 -37.44 -4.61 15.96
C ALA A 424 -36.48 -3.89 16.93
N TRP A 425 -36.75 -2.62 17.26
CA TRP A 425 -35.93 -1.86 18.21
C TRP A 425 -36.05 -2.39 19.64
N GLU A 426 -37.25 -2.74 20.11
CA GLU A 426 -37.43 -3.38 21.41
C GLU A 426 -36.74 -4.76 21.47
N ASN A 427 -36.79 -5.54 20.39
CA ASN A 427 -36.10 -6.82 20.29
C ASN A 427 -34.58 -6.67 20.20
N TYR A 428 -34.09 -5.59 19.60
CA TYR A 428 -32.68 -5.24 19.62
C TYR A 428 -32.22 -4.88 21.05
N LEU A 429 -32.93 -3.98 21.74
CA LEU A 429 -32.61 -3.57 23.12
C LEU A 429 -32.67 -4.72 24.13
N LYS A 430 -33.51 -5.75 23.91
CA LYS A 430 -33.52 -6.99 24.71
C LYS A 430 -32.22 -7.81 24.61
N ARG A 431 -31.36 -7.54 23.63
CA ARG A 431 -30.07 -8.24 23.40
C ARG A 431 -28.84 -7.32 23.50
N ASN A 432 -29.02 -6.05 23.16
CA ASN A 432 -27.96 -5.09 22.89
C ASN A 432 -28.34 -3.73 23.51
N ASN A 433 -27.79 -3.42 24.67
CA ASN A 433 -28.09 -2.18 25.40
C ASN A 433 -26.81 -1.69 26.10
N SER A 434 -26.22 -0.59 25.62
CA SER A 434 -25.03 0.05 26.21
C SER A 434 -24.89 1.47 25.73
N VAL A 435 -23.96 2.23 26.31
CA VAL A 435 -23.63 3.61 25.90
C VAL A 435 -23.38 3.78 24.39
N ILE A 436 -22.87 2.74 23.70
CA ILE A 436 -22.66 2.79 22.24
C ILE A 436 -23.99 2.75 21.48
N VAL A 437 -24.97 1.99 21.98
CA VAL A 437 -26.34 1.99 21.44
C VAL A 437 -27.00 3.35 21.67
N ASP A 438 -26.89 3.87 22.89
CA ASP A 438 -27.48 5.16 23.28
C ASP A 438 -26.99 6.32 22.38
N ILE A 439 -25.69 6.32 22.05
CA ILE A 439 -25.03 7.40 21.31
C ILE A 439 -25.10 7.21 19.79
N PHE A 440 -24.74 6.04 19.27
CA PHE A 440 -24.39 5.84 17.85
C PHE A 440 -25.43 5.04 17.05
N HIS A 441 -26.38 4.34 17.68
CA HIS A 441 -27.23 3.40 16.95
C HIS A 441 -28.53 4.05 16.43
N GLY A 442 -28.76 3.93 15.12
CA GLY A 442 -30.03 4.24 14.46
C GLY A 442 -30.69 2.98 13.89
N LEU A 443 -31.78 3.16 13.15
CA LEU A 443 -32.54 2.09 12.49
C LEU A 443 -32.72 2.40 11.00
N LEU A 444 -32.37 1.44 10.15
CA LEU A 444 -32.69 1.41 8.72
C LEU A 444 -33.97 0.61 8.49
N LYS A 445 -34.72 0.95 7.45
CA LYS A 445 -35.70 0.06 6.82
C LYS A 445 -35.04 -0.56 5.60
N SER A 446 -34.88 -1.88 5.59
CA SER A 446 -34.43 -2.64 4.42
C SER A 446 -35.63 -3.20 3.68
N THR A 447 -35.75 -2.89 2.39
CA THR A 447 -36.79 -3.47 1.52
C THR A 447 -36.12 -4.34 0.45
N LEU A 448 -36.50 -5.61 0.41
CA LEU A 448 -36.00 -6.61 -0.54
C LEU A 448 -37.15 -7.12 -1.41
N VAL A 449 -36.95 -7.18 -2.73
CA VAL A 449 -37.97 -7.67 -3.68
C VAL A 449 -37.42 -8.80 -4.54
N CYS A 450 -38.13 -9.93 -4.56
CA CYS A 450 -37.76 -11.08 -5.38
C CYS A 450 -38.02 -10.82 -6.88
N PRO A 451 -37.06 -11.08 -7.79
CA PRO A 451 -37.26 -10.89 -9.23
C PRO A 451 -38.17 -11.96 -9.86
N GLU A 452 -38.41 -13.10 -9.20
CA GLU A 452 -39.23 -14.19 -9.73
C GLU A 452 -40.65 -14.22 -9.13
N CYS A 453 -40.78 -14.28 -7.80
CA CYS A 453 -42.09 -14.38 -7.16
C CYS A 453 -42.68 -13.04 -6.71
N THR A 454 -41.96 -11.93 -6.90
CA THR A 454 -42.35 -10.57 -6.47
C THR A 454 -42.65 -10.38 -4.97
N LYS A 455 -42.39 -11.36 -4.08
CA LYS A 455 -42.47 -11.13 -2.63
C LYS A 455 -41.57 -9.95 -2.27
N VAL A 456 -42.20 -8.95 -1.64
CA VAL A 456 -41.55 -7.92 -0.87
C VAL A 456 -41.31 -8.46 0.55
N SER A 457 -40.11 -8.23 1.07
CA SER A 457 -39.71 -8.53 2.44
C SER A 457 -39.16 -7.24 3.04
N ILE A 458 -39.61 -6.91 4.25
CA ILE A 458 -39.28 -5.65 4.93
C ILE A 458 -38.73 -5.97 6.32
N THR A 459 -37.48 -5.60 6.56
CA THR A 459 -36.82 -5.70 7.86
C THR A 459 -36.42 -4.32 8.36
N PHE A 460 -36.28 -4.19 9.69
CA PHE A 460 -35.80 -2.98 10.34
C PHE A 460 -34.50 -3.30 11.07
N ASP A 461 -33.40 -2.77 10.54
CA ASP A 461 -32.05 -3.22 10.81
C ASP A 461 -31.23 -2.11 11.48
N PRO A 462 -30.61 -2.37 12.66
CA PRO A 462 -29.86 -1.36 13.40
C PRO A 462 -28.52 -1.06 12.74
N PHE A 463 -28.05 0.18 12.82
CA PHE A 463 -26.76 0.60 12.29
C PHE A 463 -26.02 1.55 13.24
N CYS A 464 -24.69 1.49 13.30
CA CYS A 464 -23.83 2.39 14.08
C CYS A 464 -23.05 3.40 13.21
N TYR A 465 -23.01 3.21 11.89
CA TYR A 465 -22.47 4.15 10.90
C TYR A 465 -23.12 3.94 9.53
N LEU A 466 -23.09 4.96 8.67
CA LEU A 466 -23.54 4.86 7.27
C LEU A 466 -22.33 4.87 6.33
N SER A 467 -22.18 3.83 5.49
CA SER A 467 -21.12 3.76 4.48
C SER A 467 -21.66 4.11 3.10
N LEU A 468 -21.60 5.40 2.75
CA LEU A 468 -22.22 5.94 1.55
C LEU A 468 -21.40 5.65 0.28
N PRO A 469 -22.03 5.15 -0.80
CA PRO A 469 -21.40 5.08 -2.11
C PRO A 469 -21.17 6.48 -2.68
N LEU A 470 -20.08 6.66 -3.42
CA LEU A 470 -19.82 7.87 -4.18
C LEU A 470 -20.33 7.69 -5.64
N PRO A 471 -20.98 8.69 -6.25
CA PRO A 471 -21.28 8.71 -7.68
C PRO A 471 -20.04 8.50 -8.58
N ILE A 472 -19.75 7.25 -8.93
CA ILE A 472 -18.63 6.89 -9.80
C ILE A 472 -18.97 7.24 -11.25
N LYS A 473 -18.12 8.04 -11.91
CA LYS A 473 -18.14 8.11 -13.39
C LYS A 473 -17.86 6.73 -13.96
N LYS A 474 -18.87 6.11 -14.57
CA LYS A 474 -18.78 4.81 -15.25
C LYS A 474 -17.84 4.85 -16.45
N GLU A 475 -17.44 6.03 -16.90
CA GLU A 475 -16.58 6.29 -18.06
C GLU A 475 -15.26 6.95 -17.65
N ARG A 476 -14.19 6.66 -18.40
CA ARG A 476 -12.90 7.36 -18.43
C ARG A 476 -12.65 7.92 -19.82
N GLN A 477 -11.68 8.82 -19.94
CA GLN A 477 -11.11 9.16 -21.25
C GLN A 477 -9.76 8.47 -21.40
N ILE A 478 -9.45 8.04 -22.63
CA ILE A 478 -8.13 7.56 -23.03
C ILE A 478 -7.65 8.47 -24.16
N GLU A 479 -6.42 8.99 -24.02
CA GLU A 479 -5.71 9.71 -25.09
C GLU A 479 -5.01 8.68 -25.96
N ILE A 480 -5.27 8.70 -27.27
CA ILE A 480 -4.70 7.74 -28.23
C ILE A 480 -4.08 8.45 -29.43
N LEU A 481 -3.14 7.78 -30.09
CA LEU A 481 -2.61 8.17 -31.39
C LEU A 481 -3.04 7.16 -32.46
N LEU A 482 -4.00 7.55 -33.29
CA LEU A 482 -4.46 6.73 -34.42
C LEU A 482 -3.46 6.82 -35.58
N VAL A 483 -2.95 5.69 -36.06
CA VAL A 483 -2.14 5.59 -37.29
C VAL A 483 -3.03 5.02 -38.38
N ALA A 484 -3.34 5.83 -39.40
CA ALA A 484 -4.16 5.43 -40.54
C ALA A 484 -3.39 4.47 -41.48
N ALA A 485 -4.13 3.77 -42.34
CA ALA A 485 -3.57 2.82 -43.31
C ALA A 485 -2.86 3.50 -44.50
N ASP A 486 -3.09 4.80 -44.72
CA ASP A 486 -2.37 5.63 -45.70
C ASP A 486 -1.01 6.11 -45.15
N PRO A 487 0.13 5.72 -45.75
CA PRO A 487 1.47 6.17 -45.31
C PRO A 487 1.66 7.70 -45.34
N LEU A 488 0.94 8.41 -46.21
CA LEU A 488 1.03 9.86 -46.37
C LEU A 488 0.22 10.62 -45.32
N ALA A 489 -0.71 9.95 -44.63
CA ALA A 489 -1.45 10.54 -43.52
C ALA A 489 -0.54 10.75 -42.30
N ARG A 490 -0.72 11.88 -41.61
CA ARG A 490 -0.14 12.09 -40.28
C ARG A 490 -1.04 11.39 -39.24
N PRO A 491 -0.46 10.66 -38.27
CA PRO A 491 -1.22 10.09 -37.16
C PRO A 491 -2.15 11.11 -36.49
N LEU A 492 -3.35 10.69 -36.13
CA LEU A 492 -4.40 11.55 -35.58
C LEU A 492 -4.51 11.37 -34.07
N LYS A 493 -4.11 12.40 -33.32
CA LYS A 493 -4.15 12.41 -31.86
C LYS A 493 -5.54 12.80 -31.37
N MET A 494 -6.17 11.94 -30.56
CA MET A 494 -7.56 12.11 -30.13
C MET A 494 -7.81 11.63 -28.70
N LYS A 495 -8.91 12.08 -28.11
CA LYS A 495 -9.48 11.54 -26.86
C LYS A 495 -10.76 10.78 -27.12
N VAL A 496 -10.84 9.56 -26.59
CA VAL A 496 -11.98 8.67 -26.70
C VAL A 496 -12.56 8.44 -25.31
N THR A 497 -13.88 8.56 -25.16
CA THR A 497 -14.59 8.32 -23.89
C THR A 497 -15.13 6.89 -23.90
N VAL A 498 -14.80 6.12 -22.87
CA VAL A 498 -15.00 4.65 -22.80
C VAL A 498 -15.35 4.19 -21.38
N PRO A 499 -16.05 3.07 -21.17
CA PRO A 499 -16.35 2.56 -19.83
C PRO A 499 -15.08 2.22 -19.02
N LYS A 500 -15.08 2.55 -17.72
CA LYS A 500 -13.96 2.27 -16.79
C LYS A 500 -13.65 0.77 -16.66
N LEU A 501 -14.69 -0.06 -16.67
CA LEU A 501 -14.63 -1.52 -16.58
C LEU A 501 -14.84 -2.19 -17.95
N GLY A 502 -14.67 -1.43 -19.03
CA GLY A 502 -14.90 -1.88 -20.39
C GLY A 502 -13.78 -2.73 -20.97
N THR A 503 -13.95 -3.15 -22.22
CA THR A 503 -12.96 -3.94 -22.99
C THR A 503 -12.33 -3.12 -24.11
N VAL A 504 -11.19 -3.59 -24.63
CA VAL A 504 -10.51 -3.00 -25.79
C VAL A 504 -11.42 -3.01 -27.04
N GLN A 505 -12.36 -3.95 -27.13
CA GLN A 505 -13.44 -3.91 -28.12
C GLN A 505 -14.30 -2.64 -27.99
N GLU A 506 -14.75 -2.26 -26.80
CA GLU A 506 -15.55 -1.05 -26.59
C GLU A 506 -14.79 0.23 -26.94
N LEU A 507 -13.47 0.28 -26.71
CA LEU A 507 -12.60 1.35 -27.20
C LEU A 507 -12.57 1.40 -28.73
N CYS A 508 -12.45 0.25 -29.40
CA CYS A 508 -12.50 0.18 -30.87
C CYS A 508 -13.86 0.61 -31.43
N GLU A 509 -14.96 0.33 -30.72
CA GLU A 509 -16.31 0.78 -31.10
C GLU A 509 -16.54 2.27 -30.83
N ALA A 510 -15.96 2.83 -29.77
CA ALA A 510 -15.99 4.27 -29.51
C ALA A 510 -15.16 5.06 -30.54
N ILE A 511 -14.04 4.49 -31.01
CA ILE A 511 -13.28 5.00 -32.17
C ILE A 511 -14.15 4.94 -33.43
N ASN A 512 -14.75 3.78 -33.76
CA ASN A 512 -15.64 3.62 -34.93
C ASN A 512 -16.80 4.65 -34.95
N LYS A 513 -17.43 4.91 -33.79
CA LYS A 513 -18.47 5.95 -33.65
C LYS A 513 -17.97 7.38 -33.94
N SER A 514 -16.66 7.63 -33.79
CA SER A 514 -16.03 8.96 -33.91
C SER A 514 -15.42 9.22 -35.29
N ILE A 515 -14.87 8.20 -35.96
CA ILE A 515 -14.13 8.33 -37.24
C ILE A 515 -14.56 7.33 -38.33
N HIS A 516 -15.57 6.49 -38.06
CA HIS A 516 -16.16 5.53 -39.00
C HIS A 516 -15.22 4.42 -39.54
N ILE A 517 -14.07 4.20 -38.90
CA ILE A 517 -13.22 3.02 -39.15
C ILE A 517 -13.81 1.81 -38.40
N PRO A 518 -14.13 0.68 -39.07
CA PRO A 518 -14.70 -0.51 -38.43
C PRO A 518 -13.87 -1.03 -37.26
N ALA A 519 -14.52 -1.40 -36.16
CA ALA A 519 -13.84 -1.87 -34.94
C ALA A 519 -12.99 -3.13 -35.15
N SER A 520 -13.30 -3.96 -36.15
CA SER A 520 -12.49 -5.09 -36.62
C SER A 520 -11.12 -4.68 -37.15
N ASN A 521 -11.01 -3.48 -37.73
CA ASN A 521 -9.86 -3.01 -38.49
C ASN A 521 -8.91 -2.16 -37.64
N LEU A 522 -8.91 -2.33 -36.31
CA LEU A 522 -8.13 -1.54 -35.37
C LEU A 522 -7.27 -2.45 -34.49
N ILE A 523 -5.94 -2.29 -34.56
CA ILE A 523 -4.97 -2.95 -33.67
C ILE A 523 -4.54 -1.95 -32.60
N VAL A 524 -4.85 -2.23 -31.32
CA VAL A 524 -4.52 -1.37 -30.18
C VAL A 524 -3.23 -1.86 -29.53
N THR A 525 -2.27 -0.96 -29.28
CA THR A 525 -0.96 -1.30 -28.72
C THR A 525 -0.48 -0.25 -27.71
N ASP A 526 0.17 -0.71 -26.65
CA ASP A 526 0.97 0.11 -25.74
C ASP A 526 2.40 0.21 -26.29
N VAL A 527 2.88 1.44 -26.50
CA VAL A 527 4.23 1.74 -26.96
C VAL A 527 5.04 2.33 -25.80
N TYR A 528 6.17 1.70 -25.48
CA TYR A 528 7.09 2.18 -24.46
C TYR A 528 8.54 2.08 -24.94
N ASN A 529 9.31 3.16 -24.78
CA ASN A 529 10.73 3.24 -25.14
C ASN A 529 11.02 2.70 -26.57
N HIS A 530 10.27 3.23 -27.55
CA HIS A 530 10.34 2.89 -28.98
C HIS A 530 10.00 1.42 -29.34
N ARG A 531 9.29 0.70 -28.46
CA ARG A 531 8.92 -0.73 -28.63
C ARG A 531 7.43 -0.96 -28.43
N LEU A 532 6.88 -2.02 -29.04
CA LEU A 532 5.53 -2.50 -28.75
C LEU A 532 5.59 -3.30 -27.44
N HIS A 533 5.25 -2.66 -26.31
CA HIS A 533 5.30 -3.28 -25.00
C HIS A 533 4.14 -4.28 -24.81
N LYS A 534 2.94 -3.93 -25.27
CA LYS A 534 1.81 -4.87 -25.41
C LYS A 534 1.02 -4.60 -26.68
N ILE A 535 0.63 -5.68 -27.37
CA ILE A 535 -0.46 -5.67 -28.36
C ILE A 535 -1.69 -6.24 -27.64
N PHE A 536 -2.78 -5.48 -27.61
CA PHE A 536 -3.99 -5.87 -26.87
C PHE A 536 -4.93 -6.74 -27.72
N ASN A 537 -5.52 -7.75 -27.09
CA ASN A 537 -6.64 -8.49 -27.66
C ASN A 537 -7.94 -7.70 -27.48
N LYS A 538 -8.98 -7.97 -28.29
CA LYS A 538 -10.29 -7.31 -28.15
C LYS A 538 -10.94 -7.56 -26.77
N GLU A 539 -10.65 -8.71 -26.18
CA GLU A 539 -11.12 -9.18 -24.87
C GLU A 539 -10.32 -8.59 -23.68
N ASP A 540 -9.19 -7.90 -23.91
CA ASP A 540 -8.46 -7.24 -22.83
C ASP A 540 -9.32 -6.17 -22.14
N LEU A 541 -9.23 -6.07 -20.81
CA LEU A 541 -9.90 -5.03 -20.04
C LEU A 541 -9.18 -3.68 -20.19
N LEU A 542 -9.94 -2.58 -20.31
CA LEU A 542 -9.41 -1.21 -20.40
C LEU A 542 -8.71 -0.75 -19.12
N SER A 543 -8.90 -1.44 -18.00
CA SER A 543 -8.14 -1.27 -16.77
C SER A 543 -6.67 -1.69 -16.91
N ASN A 544 -6.31 -2.47 -17.94
CA ASN A 544 -4.93 -2.81 -18.27
C ASN A 544 -4.17 -1.65 -18.95
N ILE A 545 -4.84 -0.51 -19.21
CA ILE A 545 -4.27 0.72 -19.75
C ILE A 545 -4.20 1.76 -18.63
N MET A 546 -3.00 2.13 -18.18
CA MET A 546 -2.77 3.18 -17.19
C MET A 546 -2.89 4.57 -17.82
N GLU A 547 -2.91 5.63 -17.02
CA GLU A 547 -3.00 7.02 -17.51
C GLU A 547 -1.69 7.56 -18.12
N ARG A 548 -0.60 6.79 -18.05
CA ARG A 548 0.75 7.14 -18.50
C ARG A 548 1.20 6.39 -19.76
N ASP A 549 0.36 5.51 -20.29
CA ASP A 549 0.73 4.57 -21.36
C ASP A 549 0.48 5.24 -22.72
N GLU A 550 1.44 5.16 -23.64
CA GLU A 550 1.28 5.74 -24.98
C GLU A 550 0.53 4.76 -25.87
N ILE A 551 -0.79 4.90 -25.93
CA ILE A 551 -1.66 4.00 -26.70
C ILE A 551 -1.72 4.42 -28.17
N PHE A 552 -1.12 3.59 -29.02
CA PHE A 552 -1.20 3.67 -30.47
C PHE A 552 -2.33 2.75 -30.96
N VAL A 553 -3.07 3.21 -31.98
CA VAL A 553 -4.10 2.41 -32.64
C VAL A 553 -3.86 2.42 -34.14
N TYR A 554 -3.48 1.28 -34.69
CA TYR A 554 -3.16 1.13 -36.11
C TYR A 554 -4.38 0.63 -36.89
N GLU A 555 -4.70 1.32 -37.98
CA GLU A 555 -5.71 0.88 -38.94
C GLU A 555 -5.20 -0.29 -39.80
N VAL A 556 -6.08 -1.25 -40.03
CA VAL A 556 -5.86 -2.42 -40.88
C VAL A 556 -6.58 -2.19 -42.22
N PRO A 557 -5.85 -2.11 -43.36
CA PRO A 557 -6.45 -1.89 -44.68
C PRO A 557 -7.64 -2.83 -44.96
N PRO A 558 -8.82 -2.30 -45.36
CA PRO A 558 -10.08 -3.05 -45.30
C PRO A 558 -10.19 -4.27 -46.24
N ASN A 559 -9.37 -4.32 -47.29
CA ASN A 559 -9.43 -5.36 -48.33
C ASN A 559 -8.22 -6.33 -48.26
N LEU A 560 -7.54 -6.40 -47.11
CA LEU A 560 -6.30 -7.17 -46.94
C LEU A 560 -6.41 -8.65 -47.33
N GLU A 561 -7.53 -9.30 -47.03
CA GLU A 561 -7.71 -10.74 -47.28
C GLU A 561 -8.35 -11.07 -48.65
N GLU A 562 -8.83 -10.08 -49.42
CA GLU A 562 -9.32 -10.30 -50.78
C GLU A 562 -8.19 -10.77 -51.72
N ASN A 563 -6.97 -10.26 -51.50
CA ASN A 563 -5.77 -10.63 -52.24
C ASN A 563 -5.11 -11.92 -51.69
N GLY A 564 -5.86 -12.74 -50.94
CA GLY A 564 -5.38 -13.96 -50.31
C GLY A 564 -4.85 -13.73 -48.88
N PRO A 565 -4.15 -14.71 -48.29
CA PRO A 565 -3.81 -14.67 -46.87
C PRO A 565 -2.76 -13.58 -46.58
N ALA A 566 -3.17 -12.48 -45.93
CA ALA A 566 -2.31 -11.34 -45.63
C ALA A 566 -2.19 -11.04 -44.12
N CYS A 567 -1.01 -10.62 -43.66
CA CYS A 567 -0.72 -10.32 -42.25
C CYS A 567 -0.20 -8.89 -42.06
N MET A 568 -0.37 -8.38 -40.84
CA MET A 568 0.24 -7.13 -40.38
C MET A 568 1.52 -7.47 -39.61
N ILE A 569 2.68 -7.06 -40.14
CA ILE A 569 3.99 -7.36 -39.55
C ILE A 569 4.48 -6.14 -38.75
N PRO A 570 4.81 -6.26 -37.46
CA PRO A 570 5.41 -5.19 -36.67
C PRO A 570 6.88 -4.96 -37.08
N VAL A 571 7.23 -3.69 -37.25
CA VAL A 571 8.54 -3.21 -37.70
C VAL A 571 9.07 -2.14 -36.74
N TYR A 572 10.31 -2.32 -36.32
CA TYR A 572 11.06 -1.38 -35.49
C TYR A 572 12.06 -0.57 -36.31
N LEU A 573 12.38 0.65 -35.88
CA LEU A 573 13.42 1.48 -36.50
C LEU A 573 14.67 1.45 -35.62
N LYS A 574 15.75 0.84 -36.11
CA LYS A 574 17.10 0.85 -35.52
C LYS A 574 18.00 1.83 -36.27
N HIS A 575 18.95 2.42 -35.58
CA HIS A 575 20.09 3.06 -36.24
C HIS A 575 21.41 2.58 -35.62
N LYS A 576 22.40 2.42 -36.47
CA LYS A 576 23.72 1.89 -36.14
C LYS A 576 24.71 3.04 -35.93
N LYS A 577 25.32 3.11 -34.75
CA LYS A 577 26.45 4.01 -34.48
C LYS A 577 27.74 3.21 -34.48
N SER A 578 28.73 3.63 -35.25
CA SER A 578 30.05 3.01 -35.28
C SER A 578 31.03 3.85 -34.46
N LYS A 579 31.64 3.25 -33.43
CA LYS A 579 32.72 3.86 -32.67
C LYS A 579 34.04 3.23 -33.09
N THR A 580 34.84 4.02 -33.82
CA THR A 580 36.22 3.69 -34.16
C THR A 580 37.14 4.12 -33.02
N THR A 581 37.56 3.16 -32.21
CA THR A 581 38.68 3.33 -31.26
C THR A 581 39.93 2.69 -31.85
N ALA A 582 41.12 3.22 -31.53
CA ALA A 582 42.37 2.94 -32.26
C ALA A 582 42.68 1.46 -32.52
N ASN A 583 42.30 0.56 -31.60
CA ASN A 583 42.52 -0.89 -31.72
C ASN A 583 41.21 -1.73 -31.75
N SER A 584 40.02 -1.11 -31.87
CA SER A 584 38.76 -1.86 -32.03
C SER A 584 37.61 -1.02 -32.59
N THR A 585 36.88 -1.60 -33.54
CA THR A 585 35.60 -1.08 -34.05
C THR A 585 34.47 -1.67 -33.22
N SER A 586 33.64 -0.83 -32.60
CA SER A 586 32.44 -1.29 -31.89
C SER A 586 31.19 -0.62 -32.46
N SER A 587 30.23 -1.41 -32.93
CA SER A 587 28.95 -0.92 -33.45
C SER A 587 27.84 -1.13 -32.44
N SER A 588 27.22 -0.05 -31.96
CA SER A 588 26.04 -0.09 -31.10
C SER A 588 24.81 0.32 -31.90
N SER A 589 23.80 -0.56 -31.99
CA SER A 589 22.50 -0.22 -32.59
C SER A 589 21.50 0.23 -31.52
N THR A 590 20.73 1.28 -31.82
CA THR A 590 19.73 1.85 -30.91
C THR A 590 18.40 2.06 -31.61
N LEU A 591 17.30 1.79 -30.90
CA LEU A 591 15.93 2.00 -31.38
C LEU A 591 15.54 3.47 -31.29
N PHE A 592 14.70 3.93 -32.23
CA PHE A 592 14.18 5.31 -32.24
C PHE A 592 12.78 5.38 -32.86
N GLY A 593 12.07 6.49 -32.63
CA GLY A 593 10.82 6.78 -33.29
C GLY A 593 9.63 5.94 -32.82
N HIS A 594 8.67 5.69 -33.73
CA HIS A 594 7.48 4.89 -33.45
C HIS A 594 7.55 3.55 -34.20
N PRO A 595 7.12 2.42 -33.61
CA PRO A 595 6.91 1.18 -34.35
C PRO A 595 5.90 1.37 -35.50
N ILE A 596 6.06 0.59 -36.57
CA ILE A 596 5.20 0.63 -37.76
C ILE A 596 4.63 -0.78 -37.97
N PHE A 597 3.38 -0.90 -38.42
CA PHE A 597 2.86 -2.16 -38.95
C PHE A 597 2.81 -2.10 -40.47
N ILE A 598 3.37 -3.11 -41.15
CA ILE A 598 3.32 -3.22 -42.61
C ILE A 598 2.34 -4.32 -43.06
N PRO A 599 1.50 -4.07 -44.07
CA PRO A 599 0.66 -5.10 -44.69
C PRO A 599 1.51 -5.97 -45.63
N VAL A 600 1.46 -7.30 -45.46
CA VAL A 600 2.10 -8.25 -46.38
C VAL A 600 1.09 -9.31 -46.84
N THR A 601 0.81 -9.32 -48.15
CA THR A 601 -0.12 -10.24 -48.82
C THR A 601 0.58 -11.50 -49.32
N GLY A 602 0.06 -12.69 -48.99
CA GLY A 602 0.52 -13.97 -49.49
C GLY A 602 1.29 -14.80 -48.45
N LYS A 603 1.43 -16.11 -48.72
CA LYS A 603 2.12 -17.06 -47.81
C LYS A 603 3.64 -16.89 -47.78
N THR A 604 4.21 -16.19 -48.77
CA THR A 604 5.64 -16.00 -48.96
C THR A 604 5.93 -14.62 -49.55
N CYS A 605 6.92 -13.91 -49.02
CA CYS A 605 7.34 -12.59 -49.53
C CYS A 605 8.85 -12.59 -49.85
N SER A 606 9.24 -11.98 -50.96
CA SER A 606 10.66 -11.79 -51.33
C SER A 606 11.26 -10.53 -50.70
N PHE A 607 12.59 -10.45 -50.61
CA PHE A 607 13.31 -9.26 -50.12
C PHE A 607 12.90 -7.99 -50.88
N VAL A 608 12.84 -8.04 -52.22
CA VAL A 608 12.50 -6.88 -53.07
C VAL A 608 11.08 -6.36 -52.79
N GLN A 609 10.11 -7.28 -52.64
CA GLN A 609 8.74 -6.91 -52.27
C GLN A 609 8.70 -6.26 -50.88
N LEU A 610 9.32 -6.90 -49.87
CA LEU A 610 9.36 -6.41 -48.50
C LEU A 610 10.01 -5.01 -48.42
N TYR A 611 11.13 -4.81 -49.12
CA TYR A 611 11.86 -3.54 -49.18
C TYR A 611 11.02 -2.45 -49.87
N SER A 612 10.28 -2.77 -50.94
CA SER A 612 9.37 -1.82 -51.60
C SER A 612 8.19 -1.39 -50.71
N ILE A 613 7.61 -2.33 -49.95
CA ILE A 613 6.53 -2.04 -48.97
C ILE A 613 7.08 -1.13 -47.86
N LEU A 614 8.27 -1.42 -47.34
CA LEU A 614 8.94 -0.60 -46.32
C LEU A 614 9.24 0.82 -46.82
N LEU A 615 9.74 0.99 -48.05
CA LEU A 615 9.91 2.30 -48.67
C LEU A 615 8.59 3.07 -48.80
N GLN A 616 7.53 2.41 -49.26
CA GLN A 616 6.21 3.04 -49.39
C GLN A 616 5.66 3.48 -48.03
N GLN A 617 5.76 2.63 -47.00
CA GLN A 617 5.29 2.91 -45.64
C GLN A 617 6.11 4.00 -44.93
N MET A 618 7.39 4.17 -45.25
CA MET A 618 8.25 5.23 -44.70
C MET A 618 8.31 6.51 -45.55
N SER A 619 7.67 6.53 -46.72
CA SER A 619 7.80 7.60 -47.74
C SER A 619 7.49 9.02 -47.25
N ARG A 620 6.67 9.18 -46.20
CA ARG A 620 6.36 10.48 -45.59
C ARG A 620 7.56 11.12 -44.87
N PHE A 621 8.50 10.33 -44.35
CA PHE A 621 9.63 10.80 -43.54
C PHE A 621 11.01 10.30 -44.01
N LEU A 622 11.08 9.31 -44.91
CA LEU A 622 12.31 8.85 -45.56
C LEU A 622 12.37 9.35 -47.00
N LYS A 623 13.41 10.12 -47.34
CA LYS A 623 13.67 10.63 -48.69
C LYS A 623 14.74 9.79 -49.40
N SER A 624 14.40 9.22 -50.55
CA SER A 624 15.40 8.59 -51.43
C SER A 624 16.31 9.65 -52.09
N PRO A 625 17.64 9.40 -52.16
CA PRO A 625 18.57 10.11 -53.05
C PRO A 625 18.08 10.13 -54.50
N LYS A 626 18.41 11.18 -55.26
CA LYS A 626 17.92 11.38 -56.64
C LYS A 626 19.02 11.44 -57.70
N THR A 627 20.23 11.85 -57.34
CA THR A 627 21.41 11.84 -58.23
C THR A 627 22.43 10.81 -57.73
N ASP A 628 23.40 10.44 -58.59
CA ASP A 628 24.56 9.67 -58.14
C ASP A 628 25.40 10.47 -57.12
N GLU A 629 25.48 11.80 -57.27
CA GLU A 629 26.13 12.70 -56.30
C GLU A 629 25.47 12.62 -54.90
N ASP A 630 24.14 12.51 -54.80
CA ASP A 630 23.43 12.31 -53.53
C ASP A 630 23.82 10.97 -52.88
N TRP A 631 24.05 9.92 -53.68
CA TRP A 631 24.46 8.59 -53.21
C TRP A 631 25.94 8.57 -52.79
N GLU A 632 26.83 9.19 -53.56
CA GLU A 632 28.24 9.34 -53.20
C GLU A 632 28.39 10.16 -51.90
N ALA A 633 27.57 11.20 -51.72
CA ALA A 633 27.53 11.97 -50.49
C ALA A 633 27.08 11.18 -49.24
N LEU A 634 26.57 9.94 -49.38
CA LEU A 634 26.33 9.02 -48.27
C LEU A 634 27.56 8.13 -47.99
N THR A 635 28.33 7.76 -49.01
CA THR A 635 29.46 6.83 -48.91
C THR A 635 30.81 7.50 -48.65
N SER A 636 31.08 8.72 -49.17
CA SER A 636 32.41 9.36 -49.06
C SER A 636 32.93 9.45 -47.61
N THR A 637 34.11 8.92 -47.35
CA THR A 637 34.88 9.19 -46.12
C THR A 637 35.56 10.56 -46.24
N GLU A 638 35.66 11.32 -45.14
CA GLU A 638 36.25 12.67 -45.18
C GLU A 638 37.79 12.66 -45.35
N ALA A 639 38.41 11.48 -45.32
CA ALA A 639 39.84 11.26 -45.46
C ALA A 639 40.41 11.69 -46.84
N GLU A 640 39.58 11.72 -47.89
CA GLU A 640 40.05 11.97 -49.26
C GLU A 640 39.97 13.46 -49.69
N LYS A 641 39.60 14.37 -48.78
CA LYS A 641 39.56 15.83 -49.06
C LYS A 641 40.69 16.64 -48.40
N GLN A 642 41.80 15.98 -48.05
CA GLN A 642 43.05 16.62 -47.61
C GLN A 642 44.29 16.03 -48.32
N ASN A 643 44.28 16.01 -49.66
CA ASN A 643 45.48 15.81 -50.49
C ASN A 643 45.23 16.45 -51.87
N GLY A 644 45.52 17.75 -52.02
CA GLY A 644 45.14 18.45 -53.25
C GLY A 644 45.31 19.96 -53.29
N ASP A 645 46.34 20.53 -52.64
CA ASP A 645 46.99 21.75 -53.14
C ASP A 645 48.38 21.92 -52.52
N VAL A 646 49.34 22.42 -53.32
CA VAL A 646 50.71 22.72 -52.90
C VAL A 646 51.15 24.02 -53.56
N ASP A 647 51.38 25.07 -52.77
CA ASP A 647 52.33 26.11 -53.17
C ASP A 647 53.07 26.75 -51.97
N MET A 648 54.27 27.19 -52.28
CA MET A 648 55.41 27.58 -51.43
C MET A 648 55.12 28.65 -50.36
N THR A 649 55.77 28.55 -49.18
CA THR A 649 57.03 29.29 -48.89
C THR A 649 57.57 29.10 -47.46
N ASN A 650 58.92 29.00 -47.36
CA ASN A 650 59.84 29.35 -46.25
C ASN A 650 59.56 28.90 -44.79
N GLY A 651 60.54 28.25 -44.12
CA GLY A 651 60.46 28.00 -42.67
C GLY A 651 61.53 27.10 -42.02
N GLU A 652 62.82 27.35 -42.34
CA GLU A 652 64.07 26.87 -41.70
C GLU A 652 64.03 25.90 -40.47
N ASP A 653 64.71 24.76 -40.64
CA ASP A 653 65.63 24.05 -39.71
C ASP A 653 65.27 23.83 -38.21
N TYR A 654 65.20 22.56 -37.78
CA TYR A 654 66.39 21.84 -37.28
C TYR A 654 66.15 20.35 -36.94
N ASP A 655 67.24 19.57 -36.99
CA ASP A 655 67.26 18.09 -36.98
C ASP A 655 66.86 17.38 -35.67
N SER A 656 66.37 16.14 -35.83
CA SER A 656 66.87 15.01 -35.05
C SER A 656 66.80 13.72 -35.88
N GLU A 657 67.91 12.99 -35.98
CA GLU A 657 68.08 11.91 -36.96
C GLU A 657 67.51 10.53 -36.54
N LYS A 658 66.84 9.90 -37.51
CA LYS A 658 66.97 8.50 -37.99
C LYS A 658 67.06 7.32 -37.01
N SER A 659 66.30 6.29 -37.38
CA SER A 659 66.87 4.93 -37.50
C SER A 659 66.22 4.23 -38.70
N ASP A 660 66.98 4.03 -39.78
CA ASP A 660 66.51 3.38 -41.01
C ASP A 660 66.56 1.85 -40.89
N CYS A 661 65.53 1.15 -41.40
CA CYS A 661 65.73 -0.15 -42.04
C CYS A 661 64.74 -0.39 -43.19
N GLU A 662 65.31 -0.26 -44.37
CA GLU A 662 64.77 -0.47 -45.71
C GLU A 662 64.07 -1.83 -45.94
N LYS A 663 63.00 -1.80 -46.77
CA LYS A 663 62.79 -2.69 -47.95
C LYS A 663 62.62 -4.21 -47.68
N GLU A 664 62.20 -5.05 -48.62
CA GLU A 664 62.06 -4.87 -50.08
C GLU A 664 60.80 -5.56 -50.65
N ASN A 665 60.62 -5.43 -51.97
CA ASN A 665 59.48 -5.93 -52.74
C ASN A 665 59.39 -7.47 -52.73
N ASP A 666 58.22 -7.99 -53.14
CA ASP A 666 58.16 -8.68 -54.42
C ASP A 666 56.76 -8.58 -55.05
N ALA A 667 56.68 -8.76 -56.36
CA ALA A 667 55.45 -8.64 -57.14
C ALA A 667 55.33 -9.78 -58.16
N GLU A 668 54.12 -10.33 -58.34
CA GLU A 668 53.85 -11.35 -59.35
C GLU A 668 52.47 -11.13 -60.01
N TYR A 669 52.38 -11.53 -61.28
CA TYR A 669 51.16 -11.53 -62.12
C TYR A 669 50.19 -12.67 -61.65
N ASP A 670 48.93 -12.85 -62.09
CA ASP A 670 48.35 -12.57 -63.41
C ASP A 670 46.79 -12.62 -63.44
N THR A 671 46.20 -12.20 -64.56
CA THR A 671 44.87 -12.56 -65.13
C THR A 671 43.57 -12.35 -64.33
N ASP A 672 42.80 -11.36 -64.77
CA ASP A 672 41.44 -11.46 -65.33
C ASP A 672 40.39 -12.45 -64.77
N CYS A 673 39.27 -11.90 -64.28
CA CYS A 673 37.94 -12.26 -64.79
C CYS A 673 36.90 -11.16 -64.48
N GLU A 674 36.21 -10.64 -65.48
CA GLU A 674 35.07 -9.74 -65.28
C GLU A 674 33.86 -10.48 -64.69
N ASN A 675 33.31 -9.98 -63.58
CA ASN A 675 31.91 -10.26 -63.21
C ASN A 675 31.36 -9.14 -62.31
N SER A 676 30.86 -8.08 -62.95
CA SER A 676 30.22 -6.93 -62.33
C SER A 676 28.88 -7.30 -61.68
N LYS A 677 28.91 -7.76 -60.43
CA LYS A 677 27.74 -7.70 -59.55
C LYS A 677 27.55 -6.27 -59.07
N GLU A 678 26.67 -5.53 -59.74
CA GLU A 678 26.15 -4.26 -59.22
C GLU A 678 25.55 -4.50 -57.83
N SER A 679 26.22 -4.00 -56.79
CA SER A 679 25.68 -4.05 -55.43
C SER A 679 24.56 -3.02 -55.33
N ALA A 680 23.32 -3.50 -55.30
CA ALA A 680 22.14 -2.65 -55.26
C ALA A 680 22.21 -1.67 -54.07
N ARG A 681 22.16 -0.36 -54.35
CA ARG A 681 22.28 0.67 -53.31
C ARG A 681 21.07 0.66 -52.39
N LEU A 682 21.23 0.11 -51.18
CA LEU A 682 20.20 0.08 -50.14
C LEU A 682 20.35 1.27 -49.17
N LEU A 683 19.23 1.78 -48.66
CA LEU A 683 19.17 2.85 -47.64
C LEU A 683 19.16 2.30 -46.21
N PHE A 684 18.85 1.02 -46.06
CA PHE A 684 18.72 0.33 -44.77
C PHE A 684 18.85 -1.18 -44.95
N ASN A 685 19.30 -1.84 -43.88
CA ASN A 685 19.23 -3.29 -43.76
C ASN A 685 17.89 -3.72 -43.16
N ILE A 686 17.41 -4.90 -43.54
CA ILE A 686 16.24 -5.54 -42.91
C ILE A 686 16.74 -6.70 -42.04
N LEU A 687 16.41 -6.66 -40.75
CA LEU A 687 16.79 -7.65 -39.75
C LEU A 687 15.52 -8.37 -39.25
N SER A 688 15.58 -9.69 -39.13
CA SER A 688 14.63 -10.48 -38.36
C SER A 688 14.95 -10.32 -36.88
N VAL A 689 13.98 -9.95 -36.04
CA VAL A 689 14.21 -9.67 -34.61
C VAL A 689 13.21 -10.37 -33.70
N ASN A 690 13.54 -10.47 -32.42
CA ASN A 690 12.58 -10.90 -31.41
C ASN A 690 11.50 -9.83 -31.13
N ALA A 691 10.43 -10.22 -30.43
CA ALA A 691 9.30 -9.33 -30.12
C ALA A 691 9.72 -8.02 -29.42
N SER A 692 10.79 -8.05 -28.63
CA SER A 692 11.36 -6.90 -27.91
C SER A 692 12.26 -5.99 -28.75
N GLY A 693 12.54 -6.34 -30.02
CA GLY A 693 13.45 -5.62 -30.92
C GLY A 693 14.94 -5.69 -30.57
N ASN A 694 15.33 -6.59 -29.63
CA ASN A 694 16.67 -6.62 -29.03
C ASN A 694 17.62 -7.61 -29.71
N LEU A 695 17.21 -8.88 -29.85
CA LEU A 695 18.03 -9.86 -30.57
C LEU A 695 17.80 -9.71 -32.07
N ASP A 696 18.89 -9.49 -32.80
CA ASP A 696 18.98 -9.70 -34.24
C ASP A 696 19.19 -11.20 -34.49
N VAL A 697 18.22 -11.82 -35.15
CA VAL A 697 18.15 -13.28 -35.34
C VAL A 697 18.80 -13.70 -36.65
N ASP A 698 18.45 -12.99 -37.73
CA ASP A 698 18.99 -13.18 -39.08
C ASP A 698 18.97 -11.83 -39.81
N GLN A 699 20.03 -11.51 -40.57
CA GLN A 699 19.97 -10.44 -41.58
C GLN A 699 19.26 -10.98 -42.83
N ILE A 700 18.23 -10.27 -43.28
CA ILE A 700 17.47 -10.68 -44.47
C ILE A 700 18.20 -10.15 -45.71
N LEU A 701 18.91 -11.04 -46.40
CA LEU A 701 19.71 -10.73 -47.59
C LEU A 701 18.86 -10.83 -48.88
N ASN A 702 19.31 -10.15 -49.93
CA ASN A 702 18.73 -10.26 -51.27
C ASN A 702 19.27 -11.49 -52.02
N ASP A 703 19.11 -12.69 -51.44
CA ASP A 703 19.67 -13.94 -51.96
C ASP A 703 18.68 -14.79 -52.79
N GLY A 704 17.48 -14.25 -53.03
CA GLY A 704 16.39 -14.91 -53.75
C GLY A 704 15.50 -15.82 -52.89
N ARG A 705 15.80 -16.04 -51.60
CA ARG A 705 14.91 -16.78 -50.70
C ARG A 705 13.66 -15.96 -50.39
N SER A 706 12.54 -16.66 -50.21
CA SER A 706 11.26 -16.06 -49.84
C SER A 706 10.90 -16.41 -48.40
N LEU A 707 10.60 -15.37 -47.61
CA LEU A 707 10.21 -15.46 -46.21
C LEU A 707 8.80 -16.05 -46.09
N LYS A 708 8.63 -17.11 -45.29
CA LYS A 708 7.31 -17.69 -44.99
C LYS A 708 6.54 -16.79 -44.02
N MET A 709 5.33 -16.39 -44.39
CA MET A 709 4.50 -15.49 -43.59
C MET A 709 3.47 -16.26 -42.78
N GLU A 710 3.80 -16.55 -41.52
CA GLU A 710 2.91 -17.21 -40.57
C GLU A 710 2.18 -16.21 -39.65
N ARG A 711 0.89 -16.45 -39.42
CA ARG A 711 0.07 -15.78 -38.40
C ARG A 711 -0.05 -16.64 -37.13
N LYS A 712 -0.54 -16.06 -36.04
CA LYS A 712 -1.13 -16.80 -34.91
C LYS A 712 -2.60 -17.10 -35.25
N SER A 713 -3.13 -18.26 -34.88
CA SER A 713 -4.45 -18.74 -35.32
C SER A 713 -5.65 -17.85 -34.92
N SER A 714 -5.44 -16.88 -34.03
CA SER A 714 -6.45 -15.94 -33.52
C SER A 714 -6.14 -14.46 -33.82
N SER A 715 -5.14 -14.14 -34.65
CA SER A 715 -4.75 -12.75 -34.91
C SER A 715 -4.21 -12.52 -36.34
N ILE A 716 -4.51 -11.35 -36.90
CA ILE A 716 -3.95 -10.89 -38.18
C ILE A 716 -2.48 -10.45 -38.07
N VAL A 717 -1.96 -10.29 -36.86
CA VAL A 717 -0.55 -9.95 -36.62
C VAL A 717 0.35 -11.16 -36.91
N GLY A 718 1.43 -10.92 -37.65
CA GLY A 718 2.42 -11.95 -37.99
C GLY A 718 3.18 -12.49 -36.77
N LYS A 719 3.75 -13.69 -36.89
CA LYS A 719 4.68 -14.24 -35.87
C LYS A 719 6.05 -13.55 -35.88
N ILE A 720 6.46 -13.03 -37.03
CA ILE A 720 7.77 -12.41 -37.27
C ILE A 720 7.71 -10.94 -36.85
N TYR A 721 8.79 -10.45 -36.23
CA TYR A 721 9.05 -9.02 -36.01
C TYR A 721 10.27 -8.63 -36.84
N LEU A 722 10.26 -7.42 -37.40
CA LEU A 722 11.35 -6.90 -38.22
C LEU A 722 11.98 -5.67 -37.57
N ALA A 723 13.25 -5.43 -37.86
CA ALA A 723 13.88 -4.13 -37.65
C ALA A 723 14.48 -3.61 -38.96
N VAL A 724 14.28 -2.32 -39.21
CA VAL A 724 14.96 -1.56 -40.26
C VAL A 724 16.18 -0.90 -39.61
N GLU A 725 17.39 -1.32 -39.98
CA GLU A 725 18.64 -0.71 -39.48
C GLU A 725 19.17 0.31 -40.52
N PHE A 726 19.20 1.58 -40.12
CA PHE A 726 19.84 2.67 -40.86
C PHE A 726 21.27 2.91 -40.35
N ASP A 727 22.22 3.14 -41.25
CA ASP A 727 23.52 3.72 -40.88
C ASP A 727 23.37 5.22 -40.53
N GLU A 728 24.19 5.70 -39.59
CA GLU A 728 24.09 7.04 -38.98
C GLU A 728 23.97 8.17 -40.03
N ARG A 729 24.79 8.13 -41.09
CA ARG A 729 24.77 9.12 -42.19
C ARG A 729 23.50 9.09 -43.04
N VAL A 730 22.94 7.90 -43.29
CA VAL A 730 21.68 7.77 -44.04
C VAL A 730 20.52 8.28 -43.20
N LYS A 731 20.55 8.01 -41.89
CA LYS A 731 19.59 8.60 -40.95
C LYS A 731 19.69 10.14 -40.97
N GLU A 732 20.88 10.71 -40.83
CA GLU A 732 21.08 12.17 -40.80
C GLU A 732 20.63 12.90 -42.08
N LYS A 733 20.90 12.33 -43.26
CA LYS A 733 20.63 13.01 -44.55
C LYS A 733 19.27 12.65 -45.16
N CYS A 734 18.80 11.41 -45.01
CA CYS A 734 17.57 10.92 -45.65
C CYS A 734 16.35 10.89 -44.73
N PHE A 735 16.51 10.90 -43.40
CA PHE A 735 15.42 10.69 -42.44
C PHE A 735 14.97 11.99 -41.75
N ASN A 736 13.68 12.31 -41.84
CA ASN A 736 13.09 13.48 -41.20
C ASN A 736 12.36 13.11 -39.90
N GLU A 737 13.12 13.05 -38.78
CA GLU A 737 12.56 12.70 -37.46
C GLU A 737 11.40 13.63 -37.04
N LYS A 738 11.45 14.91 -37.40
CA LYS A 738 10.37 15.87 -37.09
C LYS A 738 9.05 15.51 -37.76
N GLU A 739 9.09 14.92 -38.95
CA GLU A 739 7.90 14.46 -39.66
C GLU A 739 7.44 13.08 -39.16
N LEU A 740 8.36 12.16 -38.81
CA LEU A 740 7.98 10.89 -38.16
C LEU A 740 7.16 11.13 -36.88
N LEU A 741 7.59 12.11 -36.07
CA LEU A 741 6.93 12.47 -34.81
C LEU A 741 5.74 13.45 -35.00
N ALA A 742 5.49 13.95 -36.21
CA ALA A 742 4.40 14.89 -36.48
C ALA A 742 3.04 14.19 -36.50
N TYR A 743 2.09 14.71 -35.72
CA TYR A 743 0.70 14.26 -35.66
C TYR A 743 -0.27 15.41 -35.97
N SER A 744 -1.47 15.05 -36.40
CA SER A 744 -2.65 15.92 -36.47
C SER A 744 -3.45 15.84 -35.16
N ILE A 745 -4.28 16.84 -34.89
CA ILE A 745 -5.05 16.95 -33.64
C ILE A 745 -6.53 16.90 -33.98
N HIS A 746 -7.26 15.93 -33.42
CA HIS A 746 -8.69 15.79 -33.58
C HIS A 746 -9.45 16.76 -32.66
N ASP A 747 -10.66 17.19 -33.02
CA ASP A 747 -11.45 18.14 -32.23
C ASP A 747 -11.83 17.62 -30.83
N SER A 748 -11.77 16.30 -30.59
CA SER A 748 -11.90 15.73 -29.24
C SER A 748 -10.76 16.14 -28.29
N MET A 749 -9.64 16.67 -28.79
CA MET A 749 -8.58 17.33 -28.00
C MET A 749 -8.91 18.80 -27.70
N ASN A 750 -9.62 19.47 -28.61
CA ASN A 750 -10.09 20.85 -28.46
C ASN A 750 -11.34 20.94 -27.55
N MET A 751 -12.05 19.82 -27.37
CA MET A 751 -13.09 19.62 -26.36
C MET A 751 -12.52 19.75 -24.94
N ARG A 752 -12.33 21.00 -24.52
CA ARG A 752 -12.29 21.39 -23.11
C ARG A 752 -13.67 21.17 -22.49
N ILE A 753 -14.08 19.91 -22.33
CA ILE A 753 -14.99 19.53 -21.25
C ILE A 753 -14.32 20.07 -19.99
N SER A 754 -14.90 21.12 -19.42
CA SER A 754 -14.27 21.82 -18.32
C SER A 754 -14.06 20.82 -17.18
N GLN A 755 -12.81 20.59 -16.80
CA GLN A 755 -12.49 19.99 -15.51
C GLN A 755 -12.76 21.01 -14.39
N LYS A 756 -13.99 21.55 -14.35
CA LYS A 756 -14.69 21.69 -13.07
C LYS A 756 -14.56 20.33 -12.40
N LYS A 757 -13.65 20.24 -11.43
CA LYS A 757 -13.54 19.08 -10.52
C LYS A 757 -14.97 18.79 -10.09
N GLN A 758 -15.50 17.62 -10.40
CA GLN A 758 -16.90 17.33 -10.11
C GLN A 758 -17.03 17.29 -8.60
N VAL A 759 -17.54 18.39 -8.05
CA VAL A 759 -18.00 18.46 -6.67
C VAL A 759 -19.21 17.57 -6.60
N ILE A 760 -19.18 16.66 -5.63
CA ILE A 760 -20.32 15.82 -5.26
C ILE A 760 -20.83 16.35 -3.92
N GLN A 761 -22.10 16.71 -3.83
CA GLN A 761 -22.70 17.07 -2.55
C GLN A 761 -22.96 15.82 -1.72
N LEU A 762 -22.80 15.91 -0.39
CA LEU A 762 -23.15 14.81 0.53
C LEU A 762 -24.60 14.33 0.35
N SER A 763 -25.50 15.20 -0.10
CA SER A 763 -26.87 14.84 -0.49
C SER A 763 -26.93 13.84 -1.65
N GLU A 764 -26.09 13.96 -2.67
CA GLU A 764 -26.04 13.00 -3.79
C GLU A 764 -25.61 11.61 -3.31
N CYS A 765 -24.70 11.55 -2.34
CA CYS A 765 -24.26 10.28 -1.73
C CYS A 765 -25.35 9.63 -0.85
N LEU A 766 -26.14 10.45 -0.14
CA LEU A 766 -27.28 10.00 0.68
C LEU A 766 -28.47 9.56 -0.19
N GLU A 767 -28.73 10.29 -1.27
CA GLU A 767 -29.75 9.95 -2.26
C GLU A 767 -29.35 8.66 -2.99
N LEU A 768 -28.08 8.51 -3.41
CA LEU A 768 -27.56 7.26 -3.97
C LEU A 768 -27.66 6.07 -3.00
N PHE A 769 -27.34 6.26 -1.72
CA PHE A 769 -27.50 5.23 -0.67
C PHE A 769 -28.94 4.76 -0.47
N THR A 770 -29.94 5.62 -0.76
CA THR A 770 -31.38 5.31 -0.63
C THR A 770 -32.04 4.93 -1.97
N THR A 771 -31.28 4.83 -3.08
CA THR A 771 -31.79 4.26 -4.32
C THR A 771 -32.00 2.74 -4.24
N VAL A 772 -32.78 2.20 -5.16
CA VAL A 772 -32.94 0.75 -5.33
C VAL A 772 -31.74 0.20 -6.09
N GLU A 773 -30.93 -0.62 -5.44
CA GLU A 773 -29.84 -1.39 -6.08
C GLU A 773 -30.28 -2.82 -6.39
N LYS A 774 -29.58 -3.49 -7.31
CA LYS A 774 -29.73 -4.94 -7.55
C LYS A 774 -28.53 -5.65 -6.95
N LEU A 775 -28.80 -6.69 -6.14
CA LEU A 775 -27.77 -7.51 -5.53
C LEU A 775 -26.89 -8.21 -6.58
N GLY A 776 -25.61 -8.39 -6.23
CA GLY A 776 -24.60 -9.03 -7.07
C GLY A 776 -24.83 -10.53 -7.28
N ALA A 777 -23.98 -11.16 -8.08
CA ALA A 777 -23.97 -12.62 -8.19
C ALA A 777 -23.45 -13.29 -6.89
N ASP A 778 -22.53 -12.62 -6.20
CA ASP A 778 -21.78 -13.15 -5.06
C ASP A 778 -22.43 -12.85 -3.69
N ASP A 779 -23.46 -11.98 -3.66
CA ASP A 779 -24.29 -11.68 -2.47
C ASP A 779 -25.81 -11.80 -2.77
N PRO A 780 -26.33 -13.00 -3.12
CA PRO A 780 -27.73 -13.18 -3.47
C PRO A 780 -28.61 -13.46 -2.22
N TRP A 781 -29.77 -12.81 -2.13
CA TRP A 781 -30.72 -12.99 -1.01
C TRP A 781 -31.47 -14.33 -1.09
N TYR A 782 -31.57 -15.05 0.03
CA TYR A 782 -32.42 -16.25 0.12
C TYR A 782 -33.90 -15.89 0.17
N CYS A 783 -34.64 -16.22 -0.88
CA CYS A 783 -36.08 -15.96 -0.93
C CYS A 783 -36.86 -17.12 -0.28
N PRO A 784 -37.61 -16.91 0.82
CA PRO A 784 -38.34 -17.98 1.50
C PRO A 784 -39.47 -18.56 0.64
N SER A 785 -40.07 -17.77 -0.26
CA SER A 785 -41.14 -18.21 -1.17
C SER A 785 -40.60 -19.07 -2.32
N CYS A 786 -39.46 -18.71 -2.91
CA CYS A 786 -38.82 -19.51 -3.98
C CYS A 786 -37.93 -20.64 -3.42
N LYS A 787 -37.63 -20.62 -2.12
CA LYS A 787 -36.69 -21.52 -1.41
C LYS A 787 -35.28 -21.60 -2.01
N LYS A 788 -34.84 -20.55 -2.69
CA LYS A 788 -33.51 -20.43 -3.32
C LYS A 788 -32.96 -19.01 -3.20
N HIS A 789 -31.65 -18.89 -3.40
CA HIS A 789 -30.97 -17.60 -3.52
C HIS A 789 -31.32 -16.88 -4.83
N GLN A 790 -31.51 -15.56 -4.76
CA GLN A 790 -31.99 -14.70 -5.83
C GLN A 790 -31.19 -13.39 -5.87
N GLN A 791 -30.95 -12.85 -7.06
CA GLN A 791 -30.49 -11.46 -7.21
C GLN A 791 -31.66 -10.49 -6.99
N ALA A 792 -32.09 -10.35 -5.74
CA ALA A 792 -33.13 -9.40 -5.33
C ALA A 792 -32.72 -7.95 -5.62
N THR A 793 -33.71 -7.08 -5.80
CA THR A 793 -33.49 -5.64 -5.66
C THR A 793 -33.61 -5.28 -4.18
N LYS A 794 -32.64 -4.53 -3.68
CA LYS A 794 -32.54 -4.05 -2.29
C LYS A 794 -32.67 -2.53 -2.28
N LYS A 795 -33.34 -2.01 -1.27
CA LYS A 795 -33.41 -0.57 -0.99
C LYS A 795 -33.23 -0.35 0.50
N PHE A 796 -32.46 0.68 0.86
CA PHE A 796 -32.39 1.21 2.22
C PHE A 796 -33.19 2.51 2.32
N ASP A 797 -33.89 2.70 3.43
CA ASP A 797 -34.46 3.97 3.87
C ASP A 797 -34.07 4.23 5.33
N LEU A 798 -33.88 5.50 5.71
CA LEU A 798 -33.53 5.85 7.10
C LEU A 798 -34.81 5.93 7.93
N TRP A 799 -34.93 5.12 8.99
CA TRP A 799 -36.11 5.12 9.87
C TRP A 799 -35.89 5.92 11.16
N SER A 800 -34.73 5.77 11.80
CA SER A 800 -34.33 6.63 12.91
C SER A 800 -32.83 6.87 12.88
N LEU A 801 -32.42 8.07 13.28
CA LEU A 801 -31.02 8.49 13.31
C LEU A 801 -30.50 8.68 14.75
N PRO A 802 -29.23 8.35 15.02
CA PRO A 802 -28.63 8.37 16.35
C PRO A 802 -28.37 9.79 16.90
N GLN A 803 -27.88 9.89 18.13
CA GLN A 803 -27.38 11.14 18.73
C GLN A 803 -26.10 11.62 18.02
N VAL A 804 -25.21 10.68 17.70
CA VAL A 804 -23.97 10.91 16.94
C VAL A 804 -23.99 10.02 15.70
N LEU A 805 -24.00 10.64 14.52
CA LEU A 805 -24.05 9.99 13.22
C LEU A 805 -22.66 9.93 12.60
N ILE A 806 -22.13 8.72 12.42
CA ILE A 806 -20.87 8.47 11.70
C ILE A 806 -21.20 8.19 10.23
N ILE A 807 -20.56 8.92 9.32
CA ILE A 807 -20.71 8.79 7.86
C ILE A 807 -19.35 8.48 7.24
N HIS A 808 -19.18 7.24 6.77
CA HIS A 808 -18.06 6.82 5.94
C HIS A 808 -18.37 7.10 4.45
N LEU A 809 -17.41 7.71 3.75
CA LEU A 809 -17.43 7.88 2.30
C LEU A 809 -16.65 6.73 1.65
N LYS A 810 -17.33 5.80 0.96
CA LYS A 810 -16.70 4.64 0.29
C LYS A 810 -15.76 5.08 -0.84
N ARG A 811 -14.52 5.45 -0.47
CA ARG A 811 -13.48 5.92 -1.40
C ARG A 811 -12.68 4.79 -2.02
N PHE A 812 -12.40 3.73 -1.28
CA PHE A 812 -11.61 2.60 -1.78
C PHE A 812 -12.47 1.65 -2.62
N SER A 813 -11.94 1.23 -3.76
CA SER A 813 -12.53 0.20 -4.62
C SER A 813 -11.55 -0.94 -4.80
N TYR A 814 -11.93 -2.12 -4.32
CA TYR A 814 -11.13 -3.34 -4.40
C TYR A 814 -11.46 -4.08 -5.71
N ASN A 815 -10.47 -4.20 -6.61
CA ASN A 815 -10.52 -5.15 -7.71
C ASN A 815 -9.42 -6.21 -7.51
N ARG A 816 -9.58 -7.37 -8.14
CA ARG A 816 -8.67 -8.53 -8.02
C ARG A 816 -7.21 -8.24 -8.42
N TYR A 817 -6.97 -7.16 -9.16
CA TYR A 817 -5.67 -6.82 -9.76
C TYR A 817 -5.17 -5.40 -9.41
N TRP A 818 -6.01 -4.52 -8.84
CA TRP A 818 -5.66 -3.14 -8.46
C TRP A 818 -6.61 -2.60 -7.40
N ARG A 819 -6.10 -1.70 -6.54
CA ARG A 819 -6.86 -0.98 -5.51
C ARG A 819 -6.96 0.49 -5.92
N ASP A 820 -8.15 0.97 -6.25
CA ASP A 820 -8.41 2.37 -6.64
C ASP A 820 -8.91 3.20 -5.44
N LYS A 821 -8.71 4.51 -5.46
CA LYS A 821 -9.19 5.46 -4.44
C LYS A 821 -9.83 6.68 -5.12
N LEU A 822 -11.10 6.89 -4.83
CA LEU A 822 -11.88 8.03 -5.32
C LEU A 822 -11.50 9.32 -4.58
N ASP A 823 -10.47 10.02 -5.05
CA ASP A 823 -10.06 11.37 -4.58
C ASP A 823 -11.02 12.50 -5.05
N THR A 824 -12.30 12.22 -5.27
CA THR A 824 -13.31 13.24 -5.62
C THR A 824 -13.59 14.16 -4.41
N LEU A 825 -13.76 15.46 -4.64
CA LEU A 825 -14.19 16.37 -3.57
C LEU A 825 -15.66 16.09 -3.27
N VAL A 826 -15.95 15.72 -2.02
CA VAL A 826 -17.30 15.66 -1.49
C VAL A 826 -17.49 16.92 -0.65
N GLU A 827 -18.45 17.76 -1.01
CA GLU A 827 -18.85 18.89 -0.17
C GLU A 827 -19.87 18.42 0.87
N PHE A 828 -19.61 18.77 2.13
CA PHE A 828 -20.43 18.41 3.27
C PHE A 828 -20.54 19.62 4.21
N PRO A 829 -21.73 19.92 4.76
CA PRO A 829 -21.93 21.10 5.60
C PRO A 829 -21.31 20.89 7.00
N VAL A 830 -20.36 21.74 7.38
CA VAL A 830 -19.74 21.71 8.72
C VAL A 830 -20.77 22.00 9.84
N SER A 831 -21.83 22.75 9.53
CA SER A 831 -22.92 23.06 10.46
C SER A 831 -24.28 22.99 9.77
N GLY A 832 -25.29 22.51 10.49
CA GLY A 832 -26.70 22.53 10.04
C GLY A 832 -27.07 21.46 9.00
N LEU A 833 -26.43 20.30 9.02
CA LEU A 833 -26.81 19.14 8.19
C LEU A 833 -28.24 18.70 8.55
N ASN A 834 -29.21 19.08 7.72
CA ASN A 834 -30.61 18.69 7.89
C ASN A 834 -30.85 17.31 7.25
N MET A 835 -30.91 16.27 8.08
CA MET A 835 -31.18 14.91 7.67
C MET A 835 -32.68 14.57 7.63
N ALA A 836 -33.56 15.42 8.17
CA ALA A 836 -34.98 15.10 8.34
C ALA A 836 -35.69 14.79 7.01
N LYS A 837 -35.23 15.37 5.89
CA LYS A 837 -35.76 15.08 4.55
C LYS A 837 -35.49 13.66 4.02
N TYR A 838 -34.65 12.87 4.70
CA TYR A 838 -34.35 11.47 4.35
C TYR A 838 -34.93 10.47 5.35
N VAL A 839 -35.50 10.93 6.47
CA VAL A 839 -36.06 10.06 7.51
C VAL A 839 -37.53 9.79 7.20
N LEU A 840 -37.91 8.51 7.08
CA LEU A 840 -39.30 8.13 6.78
C LEU A 840 -40.26 8.32 7.96
N ASN A 841 -39.75 8.17 9.20
CA ASN A 841 -40.56 8.21 10.41
C ASN A 841 -40.97 9.66 10.77
N PRO A 842 -42.26 10.04 10.68
CA PRO A 842 -42.71 11.40 11.01
C PRO A 842 -42.48 11.77 12.48
N SER A 843 -42.37 10.78 13.37
CA SER A 843 -42.20 10.94 14.81
C SER A 843 -40.74 10.95 15.28
N HIS A 844 -39.74 10.96 14.38
CA HIS A 844 -38.32 11.01 14.78
C HIS A 844 -37.90 12.37 15.37
N GLY A 845 -38.54 13.47 14.93
CA GLY A 845 -38.22 14.83 15.40
C GLY A 845 -37.13 15.55 14.59
N PRO A 846 -36.50 16.60 15.14
CA PRO A 846 -35.60 17.48 14.39
C PRO A 846 -34.20 16.88 14.17
N ALA A 847 -34.02 16.16 13.07
CA ALA A 847 -32.75 15.56 12.66
C ALA A 847 -31.75 16.57 12.05
N VAL A 848 -31.35 17.60 12.80
CA VAL A 848 -30.32 18.58 12.40
C VAL A 848 -29.02 18.32 13.16
N TYR A 849 -27.92 18.21 12.42
CA TYR A 849 -26.59 17.86 12.94
C TYR A 849 -25.53 18.94 12.66
N ASP A 850 -24.51 18.99 13.51
CA ASP A 850 -23.27 19.75 13.30
C ASP A 850 -22.06 18.80 13.32
N LEU A 851 -21.03 19.10 12.53
CA LEU A 851 -19.84 18.28 12.39
C LEU A 851 -18.92 18.48 13.62
N ILE A 852 -18.43 17.38 14.20
CA ILE A 852 -17.56 17.39 15.38
C ILE A 852 -16.17 16.79 15.11
N ALA A 853 -16.03 15.87 14.16
CA ALA A 853 -14.73 15.33 13.75
C ALA A 853 -14.74 14.84 12.29
N VAL A 854 -13.55 14.74 11.70
CA VAL A 854 -13.31 14.14 10.37
C VAL A 854 -12.01 13.35 10.38
N ALA A 855 -12.06 12.07 10.02
CA ALA A 855 -10.89 11.29 9.66
C ALA A 855 -10.50 11.59 8.21
N ASN A 856 -9.24 11.95 7.97
CA ASN A 856 -8.68 12.23 6.64
C ASN A 856 -7.81 11.05 6.17
N HIS A 857 -7.74 10.81 4.86
CA HIS A 857 -6.75 9.90 4.25
C HIS A 857 -6.06 10.51 3.02
N TYR A 858 -4.74 10.64 3.09
CA TYR A 858 -3.85 11.10 2.02
C TYR A 858 -3.11 9.91 1.40
N GLY A 859 -2.75 10.00 0.11
CA GLY A 859 -2.16 8.86 -0.61
C GLY A 859 -3.15 7.72 -0.90
N GLY A 860 -2.62 6.53 -1.17
CA GLY A 860 -3.37 5.35 -1.62
C GLY A 860 -3.15 4.10 -0.74
N MET A 861 -3.89 3.02 -0.99
CA MET A 861 -3.98 1.87 -0.07
C MET A 861 -2.76 0.90 -0.08
N GLY A 862 -1.64 1.33 -0.64
CA GLY A 862 -0.32 0.70 -0.49
C GLY A 862 0.76 1.69 0.02
N GLY A 863 0.34 2.89 0.40
CA GLY A 863 1.21 4.02 0.73
C GLY A 863 0.38 5.29 0.90
N GLY A 864 -0.14 5.49 2.11
CA GLY A 864 -0.96 6.63 2.51
C GLY A 864 -0.73 7.03 3.96
N HIS A 865 -1.47 8.03 4.43
CA HIS A 865 -1.39 8.55 5.79
C HIS A 865 -2.76 9.04 6.26
N TYR A 866 -3.07 8.80 7.54
CA TYR A 866 -4.34 9.21 8.15
C TYR A 866 -4.10 10.29 9.21
N THR A 867 -4.95 11.31 9.22
CA THR A 867 -4.97 12.37 10.24
C THR A 867 -6.41 12.65 10.65
N ALA A 868 -6.65 13.56 11.60
CA ALA A 868 -8.01 13.94 11.97
C ALA A 868 -8.18 15.44 12.14
N TYR A 869 -9.36 15.97 11.79
CA TYR A 869 -9.88 17.21 12.35
C TYR A 869 -10.82 16.89 13.51
N GLY A 870 -10.74 17.67 14.58
CA GLY A 870 -11.66 17.58 15.74
C GLY A 870 -12.02 18.96 16.28
N LYS A 871 -13.30 19.14 16.64
CA LYS A 871 -13.82 20.37 17.25
C LYS A 871 -13.83 20.21 18.77
N ASN A 872 -12.89 20.86 19.46
CA ASN A 872 -12.72 20.67 20.90
C ASN A 872 -13.93 21.24 21.66
N SER A 873 -14.57 20.42 22.50
CA SER A 873 -15.77 20.79 23.25
C SER A 873 -15.54 21.91 24.28
N GLY A 874 -14.31 22.08 24.77
CA GLY A 874 -13.97 23.10 25.76
C GLY A 874 -13.69 24.49 25.17
N THR A 875 -13.21 24.59 23.93
CA THR A 875 -12.94 25.88 23.26
C THR A 875 -13.90 26.21 22.13
N GLY A 876 -14.63 25.22 21.59
CA GLY A 876 -15.46 25.35 20.40
C GLY A 876 -14.67 25.46 19.09
N MET A 877 -13.34 25.42 19.14
CA MET A 877 -12.45 25.61 17.99
C MET A 877 -12.04 24.30 17.34
N TRP A 878 -11.67 24.36 16.06
CA TRP A 878 -11.14 23.22 15.31
C TRP A 878 -9.64 23.05 15.46
N TYR A 879 -9.21 21.79 15.54
CA TYR A 879 -7.82 21.38 15.60
C TYR A 879 -7.57 20.26 14.60
N TYR A 880 -6.34 20.22 14.09
CA TYR A 880 -5.81 19.18 13.21
C TYR A 880 -4.79 18.36 13.99
N PHE A 881 -5.03 17.05 14.02
CA PHE A 881 -4.28 16.04 14.76
C PHE A 881 -3.53 15.15 13.75
N ASP A 882 -2.21 15.25 13.75
CA ASP A 882 -1.30 14.53 12.85
C ASP A 882 -0.32 13.72 13.70
N ASP A 883 -0.71 12.48 14.00
CA ASP A 883 -0.14 11.64 15.05
C ASP A 883 0.08 12.43 16.37
N SER A 884 1.33 12.65 16.78
CA SER A 884 1.68 13.39 18.01
C SER A 884 1.60 14.91 17.89
N SER A 885 1.36 15.46 16.69
CA SER A 885 1.21 16.89 16.45
C SER A 885 -0.25 17.32 16.59
N VAL A 886 -0.48 18.44 17.29
CA VAL A 886 -1.80 19.09 17.39
C VAL A 886 -1.64 20.55 16.99
N THR A 887 -2.43 21.01 16.03
CA THR A 887 -2.38 22.37 15.50
C THR A 887 -3.79 22.95 15.38
N GLN A 888 -3.97 24.25 15.55
CA GLN A 888 -5.28 24.90 15.37
C GLN A 888 -5.62 25.02 13.87
N SER A 889 -6.91 24.92 13.52
CA SER A 889 -7.38 25.10 12.14
C SER A 889 -8.72 25.87 12.06
N SER A 890 -9.19 26.13 10.84
CA SER A 890 -10.49 26.76 10.55
C SER A 890 -11.45 25.76 9.87
N GLU A 891 -12.74 26.09 9.86
CA GLU A 891 -13.78 25.24 9.26
C GLU A 891 -13.56 25.05 7.74
N ASP A 892 -12.99 26.05 7.06
CA ASP A 892 -12.67 26.03 5.62
C ASP A 892 -11.68 24.92 5.23
N ASN A 893 -10.78 24.53 6.14
CA ASN A 893 -9.79 23.48 5.90
C ASN A 893 -10.37 22.07 6.07
N VAL A 894 -11.49 21.93 6.80
CA VAL A 894 -12.08 20.62 7.13
C VAL A 894 -12.72 19.98 5.89
N VAL A 895 -13.33 20.78 5.01
CA VAL A 895 -13.98 20.31 3.78
C VAL A 895 -12.93 20.07 2.69
N SER A 896 -12.37 18.86 2.65
CA SER A 896 -11.28 18.50 1.72
C SER A 896 -11.52 17.18 0.98
N LYS A 897 -10.72 16.96 -0.09
CA LYS A 897 -10.65 15.67 -0.80
C LYS A 897 -10.22 14.50 0.09
N ALA A 898 -9.48 14.78 1.17
CA ALA A 898 -8.94 13.75 2.06
C ALA A 898 -9.99 13.24 3.06
N ALA A 899 -11.05 13.99 3.34
CA ALA A 899 -12.11 13.61 4.27
C ALA A 899 -12.70 12.24 3.91
N TYR A 900 -12.67 11.30 4.85
CA TYR A 900 -12.96 9.88 4.62
C TYR A 900 -14.06 9.34 5.54
N VAL A 901 -14.02 9.67 6.82
CA VAL A 901 -15.12 9.46 7.77
C VAL A 901 -15.48 10.80 8.40
N LEU A 902 -16.77 11.14 8.41
CA LEU A 902 -17.34 12.34 9.02
C LEU A 902 -18.08 11.93 10.29
N VAL A 903 -17.93 12.68 11.39
CA VAL A 903 -18.66 12.46 12.64
C VAL A 903 -19.51 13.68 12.96
N TYR A 904 -20.81 13.48 13.04
CA TYR A 904 -21.84 14.50 13.22
C TYR A 904 -22.60 14.31 14.55
N MET A 905 -22.89 15.38 15.27
CA MET A 905 -23.68 15.36 16.51
C MET A 905 -25.00 16.13 16.34
N ARG A 906 -26.11 15.58 16.84
CA ARG A 906 -27.46 16.16 16.71
C ARG A 906 -27.68 17.33 17.67
N ARG A 907 -28.39 18.38 17.24
CA ARG A 907 -28.51 19.65 17.98
C ARG A 907 -29.34 19.60 19.28
N ASP A 908 -30.34 18.72 19.35
CA ASP A 908 -31.15 18.49 20.55
C ASP A 908 -30.34 17.90 21.72
N ALA A 909 -29.21 17.24 21.41
CA ALA A 909 -28.32 16.67 22.41
C ALA A 909 -27.56 17.72 23.25
N THR A 910 -27.24 18.90 22.69
CA THR A 910 -26.44 19.92 23.39
C THR A 910 -27.24 20.65 24.47
N ALA A 911 -28.57 20.75 24.30
CA ALA A 911 -29.47 21.35 25.27
C ALA A 911 -29.40 20.67 26.66
N HIS A 912 -29.07 19.37 26.70
CA HIS A 912 -29.02 18.58 27.93
C HIS A 912 -27.64 18.55 28.61
N SER A 913 -26.53 18.84 27.90
CA SER A 913 -25.17 18.70 28.44
C SER A 913 -24.63 19.95 29.16
N HIS A 914 -25.12 21.14 28.80
CA HIS A 914 -24.62 22.41 29.34
C HIS A 914 -24.85 22.60 30.85
N HIS A 915 -25.83 21.92 31.45
CA HIS A 915 -26.12 22.08 32.87
C HIS A 915 -25.24 21.23 33.81
N SER A 916 -24.75 20.08 33.32
CA SER A 916 -23.93 19.13 34.10
C SER A 916 -22.42 19.35 33.92
N SER A 917 -21.99 19.70 32.71
CA SER A 917 -20.57 19.85 32.34
C SER A 917 -19.81 20.86 33.20
N ARG A 918 -20.44 21.99 33.58
CA ARG A 918 -19.83 23.00 34.47
C ARG A 918 -19.56 22.53 35.90
N GLN A 919 -20.27 21.52 36.40
CA GLN A 919 -20.02 20.97 37.74
C GLN A 919 -19.02 19.81 37.71
N ALA A 920 -19.08 18.94 36.69
CA ALA A 920 -18.23 17.75 36.58
C ALA A 920 -16.73 18.07 36.51
N ILE A 921 -16.33 19.07 35.72
CA ILE A 921 -14.91 19.45 35.54
C ILE A 921 -14.25 19.88 36.86
N SER A 922 -15.00 20.52 37.77
CA SER A 922 -14.48 20.94 39.07
C SER A 922 -14.31 19.78 40.07
N ALA A 923 -15.02 18.67 39.88
CA ALA A 923 -14.94 17.51 40.78
C ALA A 923 -13.73 16.61 40.45
N ALA A 924 -13.45 16.40 39.16
CA ALA A 924 -12.35 15.54 38.71
C ALA A 924 -10.95 16.11 38.98
N LEU A 925 -10.82 17.41 39.26
CA LEU A 925 -9.55 18.11 39.43
C LEU A 925 -9.08 18.29 40.88
N GLY A 926 -9.74 17.66 41.86
CA GLY A 926 -9.19 17.48 43.21
C GLY A 926 -9.03 18.74 44.07
N ALA A 927 -9.79 19.81 43.79
CA ALA A 927 -9.79 21.00 44.63
C ALA A 927 -10.36 20.70 46.04
N PRO A 928 -9.78 21.26 47.13
CA PRO A 928 -10.24 20.99 48.48
C PRO A 928 -11.65 21.55 48.72
N ARG A 929 -12.51 20.77 49.39
CA ARG A 929 -13.82 21.25 49.87
C ARG A 929 -13.61 22.38 50.88
N ASN A 930 -13.92 23.61 50.49
CA ASN A 930 -13.82 24.75 51.39
C ASN A 930 -15.01 24.75 52.37
N THR A 931 -14.81 24.19 53.56
CA THR A 931 -15.87 23.98 54.56
C THR A 931 -16.19 25.24 55.35
N HIS A 932 -16.90 26.19 54.73
CA HIS A 932 -17.68 27.18 55.46
C HIS A 932 -19.12 26.67 55.63
N VAL A 933 -19.37 26.03 56.78
CA VAL A 933 -20.73 25.77 57.26
C VAL A 933 -21.28 27.09 57.81
N SER A 934 -22.46 27.48 57.32
CA SER A 934 -23.29 28.51 57.94
C SER A 934 -24.66 27.89 58.17
N SER A 935 -24.99 27.60 59.42
CA SER A 935 -26.27 27.01 59.81
C SER A 935 -27.42 28.01 59.65
N PRO A 936 -28.62 27.56 59.24
CA PRO A 936 -29.83 28.37 59.30
C PRO A 936 -30.58 28.14 60.63
N ASP A 937 -30.86 29.22 61.35
CA ASP A 937 -31.86 29.33 62.43
C ASP A 937 -32.43 30.76 62.38
N ASP A 938 -33.72 30.91 62.72
CA ASP A 938 -34.55 32.15 62.75
C ASP A 938 -34.61 32.96 61.41
N ASP A 939 -35.77 33.33 60.85
CA ASP A 939 -37.04 33.77 61.46
C ASP A 939 -38.30 33.13 60.81
N ALA A 940 -39.45 33.23 61.48
CA ALA A 940 -40.75 32.76 60.99
C ALA A 940 -41.85 33.84 61.08
N ALA A 941 -42.66 34.00 60.02
CA ALA A 941 -43.96 34.69 60.09
C ALA A 941 -44.88 34.40 58.87
N SER A 942 -46.19 34.26 59.15
CA SER A 942 -47.39 34.47 58.28
C SER A 942 -47.36 34.03 56.80
N SER A 943 -48.18 33.10 56.28
CA SER A 943 -49.63 32.74 56.45
C SER A 943 -50.62 33.48 55.52
N SER A 944 -50.99 32.81 54.42
CA SER A 944 -52.32 32.73 53.77
C SER A 944 -52.20 31.63 52.70
N ASP A 945 -53.07 30.62 52.65
CA ASP A 945 -54.42 30.63 52.07
C ASP A 945 -54.39 30.93 50.55
N GLU A 946 -55.04 30.19 49.66
CA GLU A 946 -56.24 29.35 49.83
C GLU A 946 -56.25 28.13 48.85
N ASP A 947 -57.16 27.17 49.05
CA ASP A 947 -57.37 26.01 48.15
C ASP A 947 -57.94 26.41 46.77
N CYS A 948 -57.68 25.61 45.73
CA CYS A 948 -58.76 24.92 44.99
C CYS A 948 -58.28 24.03 43.82
N ASN A 949 -58.69 22.75 43.89
CA ASN A 949 -59.15 21.84 42.82
C ASN A 949 -58.47 21.72 41.44
N MET A 950 -58.40 20.45 41.01
CA MET A 950 -58.41 20.05 39.60
C MET A 950 -59.73 20.48 38.93
N ASP A 951 -59.71 20.75 37.63
CA ASP A 951 -60.65 20.04 36.75
C ASP A 951 -60.26 19.99 35.26
N VAL A 952 -60.78 18.95 34.62
CA VAL A 952 -60.72 18.52 33.22
C VAL A 952 -60.59 19.62 32.14
N ASN A 953 -59.55 19.54 31.30
CA ASN A 953 -59.61 19.21 29.85
C ASN A 953 -58.21 18.94 29.27
#